data_AF-A0A1I7L5S6-F1
#
_entry.id   AF-A0A1I7L5S6-F1
#
_cell.length_a   1.000
_cell.length_b   1.000
_cell.length_c   1.000
_cell.angle_alpha   90.00
_cell.angle_beta   90.00
_cell.angle_gamma   90.00
#
_symmetry.space_group_name_H-M   'P 1'
#
loop_
_entity.id
_entity.type
_entity.pdbx_description
1 polymer ?
#
loop_
_entity_poly.entity_id
_entity_poly.type
_entity_poly.pdbx_seq_one_letter_code
_entity_poly.pdbx_strand_id
1 'polypeptide(L)'
;MKRLVLVTADEYARKSLSEELRQVLEDVRDVVWLEARSLDALGPRPEADLCLVSTPAILEEIGRRWGDLACPVMVCRRSFDPRRIKPLLDLPRGTPVLLVILFEQDAIALRELLQEAGLGHLAYIPWSPGSPVPEHVTVAVTPGKRHLVPGTVKSVIDIGTRTIDVTTVVEILYRLQLDRQAERLSVKWTKEMVTLYRELLAGGGVQAGGSVKSDGSVRTDGGPKAGRSVTPGGSLGHVARYTMDDILGESPRILEAKALAAKMARTDGTVLLLGESGVGKEMFAQAIHNASGRAGRPFVAVNFSALPETLMESELFGYEEGAFTGARKGGKAGLLELADGGTVFLDEIGDASPAVQVRLLRVLQEKQILRVGGTRVRSLDIRVIAATHRDLAEMVESGQFRRDLYYRLAVFPLEIPPLRERLEDVFRLFLHFLGDAGRFRFDPRLRQWLTAYSWPGNVRELQNCALYVQGVADGKVGFAELPPTLRRALAGVSAVGDGVPAGVSPAGMAAGAGTAGTAGTAGTAGTAGIARSGEVGARKGAVRAARSHKAAGMGAQGEAGAGRDLGWLDGQPVLLEILALLAEAGSNRGGLGRRALAERVTSARLTAEQMRSRLKVLQELGLVAPARGRQGTMITPLGMAYLQRRRGAGEEGVGSAGGS
;
A
#
# COMPACT_ATOMS: atom_id res chain seq x y z
N MET A 1 31.56 0.64 -20.20
CA MET A 1 30.90 -0.62 -19.77
C MET A 1 30.78 -0.55 -18.26
N LYS A 2 29.57 -0.71 -17.71
CA LYS A 2 29.29 -0.70 -16.28
C LYS A 2 29.73 -2.02 -15.65
N ARG A 3 30.39 -1.99 -14.49
CA ARG A 3 30.92 -3.19 -13.82
C ARG A 3 30.05 -3.58 -12.63
N LEU A 4 29.42 -4.75 -12.72
CA LEU A 4 28.66 -5.38 -11.65
C LEU A 4 29.49 -6.52 -11.06
N VAL A 5 29.71 -6.51 -9.74
CA VAL A 5 30.37 -7.62 -9.02
C VAL A 5 29.35 -8.32 -8.15
N LEU A 6 29.12 -9.61 -8.40
CA LEU A 6 28.38 -10.50 -7.51
C LEU A 6 29.36 -11.19 -6.53
N VAL A 7 29.10 -11.10 -5.24
CA VAL A 7 29.78 -11.88 -4.19
C VAL A 7 28.81 -12.87 -3.56
N THR A 8 29.27 -14.11 -3.41
CA THR A 8 28.48 -15.26 -2.94
C THR A 8 29.19 -15.98 -1.80
N ALA A 9 28.43 -16.74 -1.00
CA ALA A 9 29.00 -17.46 0.14
C ALA A 9 30.00 -18.54 -0.32
N ASP A 10 29.63 -19.33 -1.33
CA ASP A 10 30.37 -20.49 -1.82
C ASP A 10 30.40 -20.57 -3.35
N GLU A 11 31.24 -21.46 -3.90
CA GLU A 11 31.43 -21.65 -5.34
C GLU A 11 30.20 -22.21 -6.09
N TYR A 12 29.30 -22.92 -5.40
CA TYR A 12 28.07 -23.44 -6.01
C TYR A 12 27.04 -22.31 -6.20
N ALA A 13 26.85 -21.49 -5.17
CA ALA A 13 26.06 -20.27 -5.23
C ALA A 13 26.61 -19.31 -6.30
N ARG A 14 27.95 -19.16 -6.39
CA ARG A 14 28.63 -18.33 -7.41
C ARG A 14 28.22 -18.72 -8.82
N LYS A 15 28.30 -20.02 -9.16
CA LYS A 15 27.95 -20.52 -10.50
C LYS A 15 26.48 -20.25 -10.80
N SER A 16 25.57 -20.79 -9.98
CA SER A 16 24.12 -20.70 -10.19
C SER A 16 23.62 -19.26 -10.30
N LEU A 17 24.01 -18.38 -9.39
CA LEU A 17 23.56 -16.97 -9.40
C LEU A 17 24.17 -16.17 -10.56
N SER A 18 25.41 -16.49 -10.98
CA SER A 18 26.03 -15.79 -12.10
C SER A 18 25.46 -16.19 -13.45
N GLU A 19 25.02 -17.43 -13.61
CA GLU A 19 24.29 -17.90 -14.79
C GLU A 19 22.91 -17.22 -14.86
N GLU A 20 22.18 -17.20 -13.74
CA GLU A 20 20.89 -16.53 -13.63
C GLU A 20 20.97 -15.03 -13.94
N LEU A 21 21.93 -14.30 -13.37
CA LEU A 21 22.16 -12.89 -13.71
C LEU A 21 22.50 -12.68 -15.18
N ARG A 22 23.35 -13.53 -15.79
CA ARG A 22 23.68 -13.40 -17.22
C ARG A 22 22.46 -13.60 -18.11
N GLN A 23 21.56 -14.51 -17.75
CA GLN A 23 20.33 -14.75 -18.49
C GLN A 23 19.37 -13.55 -18.41
N VAL A 24 19.12 -13.01 -17.22
CA VAL A 24 18.17 -11.87 -17.08
C VAL A 24 18.78 -10.56 -17.60
N LEU A 25 20.10 -10.39 -17.54
CA LEU A 25 20.84 -9.23 -18.06
C LEU A 25 21.28 -9.40 -19.53
N GLU A 26 20.81 -10.42 -20.26
CA GLU A 26 21.21 -10.66 -21.65
C GLU A 26 20.97 -9.44 -22.55
N ASP A 27 19.81 -8.78 -22.40
CA ASP A 27 19.40 -7.57 -23.12
C ASP A 27 20.32 -6.35 -22.86
N VAL A 28 21.25 -6.45 -21.89
CA VAL A 28 22.22 -5.38 -21.52
C VAL A 28 23.67 -5.84 -21.47
N ARG A 29 23.99 -7.06 -21.95
CA ARG A 29 25.34 -7.66 -21.86
C ARG A 29 26.45 -6.82 -22.52
N ASP A 30 26.10 -6.02 -23.53
CA ASP A 30 27.05 -5.16 -24.25
C ASP A 30 27.41 -3.88 -23.45
N VAL A 31 26.62 -3.55 -22.42
CA VAL A 31 26.83 -2.37 -21.56
C VAL A 31 27.11 -2.70 -20.09
N VAL A 32 26.71 -3.89 -19.61
CA VAL A 32 27.00 -4.40 -18.24
C VAL A 32 27.95 -5.59 -18.32
N TRP A 33 29.08 -5.47 -17.63
CA TRP A 33 30.02 -6.57 -17.39
C TRP A 33 29.78 -7.16 -16.00
N LEU A 34 29.55 -8.48 -15.93
CA LEU A 34 29.35 -9.20 -14.67
C LEU A 34 30.59 -10.01 -14.29
N GLU A 35 31.18 -9.67 -13.14
CA GLU A 35 32.11 -10.51 -12.40
C GLU A 35 31.38 -11.24 -11.26
N ALA A 36 31.73 -12.49 -10.98
CA ALA A 36 31.14 -13.25 -9.88
C ALA A 36 32.21 -14.00 -9.09
N ARG A 37 32.24 -13.77 -7.78
CA ARG A 37 33.21 -14.33 -6.81
C ARG A 37 32.51 -15.02 -5.63
N SER A 38 33.20 -15.98 -5.02
CA SER A 38 32.83 -16.63 -3.76
C SER A 38 33.72 -16.12 -2.62
N LEU A 39 33.32 -16.28 -1.35
CA LEU A 39 34.16 -15.86 -0.21
C LEU A 39 35.51 -16.63 -0.17
N ASP A 40 35.50 -17.88 -0.62
CA ASP A 40 36.70 -18.73 -0.74
C ASP A 40 37.70 -18.20 -1.79
N ALA A 41 37.18 -17.56 -2.84
CA ALA A 41 37.95 -17.03 -3.97
C ALA A 41 37.74 -15.51 -4.15
N LEU A 42 37.68 -14.77 -3.03
CA LEU A 42 37.25 -13.37 -3.05
C LEU A 42 38.26 -12.44 -3.76
N GLY A 43 39.56 -12.72 -3.66
CA GLY A 43 40.63 -11.97 -4.33
C GLY A 43 40.77 -10.50 -3.89
N PRO A 44 41.61 -9.70 -4.59
CA PRO A 44 41.82 -8.29 -4.28
C PRO A 44 40.57 -7.46 -4.57
N ARG A 45 40.39 -6.35 -3.85
CA ARG A 45 39.23 -5.45 -3.98
C ARG A 45 38.96 -5.07 -5.45
N PRO A 46 37.75 -5.32 -5.99
CA PRO A 46 37.41 -5.02 -7.37
C PRO A 46 37.09 -3.54 -7.58
N GLU A 47 37.34 -3.06 -8.80
CA GLU A 47 36.76 -1.83 -9.34
C GLU A 47 35.37 -2.14 -9.91
N ALA A 48 34.31 -1.69 -9.24
CA ALA A 48 32.92 -1.94 -9.62
C ALA A 48 32.09 -0.64 -9.59
N ASP A 49 31.08 -0.52 -10.47
CA ASP A 49 30.02 0.50 -10.35
C ASP A 49 28.97 0.08 -9.28
N LEU A 50 28.80 -1.22 -9.05
CA LEU A 50 27.84 -1.79 -8.12
C LEU A 50 28.32 -3.15 -7.59
N CYS A 51 28.25 -3.35 -6.27
CA CYS A 51 28.49 -4.65 -5.63
C CYS A 51 27.17 -5.26 -5.16
N LEU A 52 26.90 -6.50 -5.55
CA LEU A 52 25.75 -7.30 -5.18
C LEU A 52 26.21 -8.47 -4.30
N VAL A 53 25.66 -8.62 -3.10
CA VAL A 53 25.94 -9.77 -2.22
C VAL A 53 24.75 -10.71 -2.16
N SER A 54 24.98 -12.03 -2.16
CA SER A 54 23.88 -13.01 -2.17
C SER A 54 23.12 -13.12 -0.85
N THR A 55 23.72 -12.72 0.27
CA THR A 55 23.13 -12.72 1.62
C THR A 55 23.69 -11.55 2.46
N PRO A 56 22.99 -11.07 3.51
CA PRO A 56 23.51 -10.02 4.38
C PRO A 56 24.81 -10.38 5.11
N ALA A 57 25.01 -11.65 5.47
CA ALA A 57 26.21 -12.12 6.19
C ALA A 57 27.53 -11.87 5.43
N ILE A 58 27.46 -11.79 4.09
CA ILE A 58 28.62 -11.49 3.24
C ILE A 58 29.11 -10.05 3.44
N LEU A 59 28.23 -9.10 3.84
CA LEU A 59 28.58 -7.69 4.03
C LEU A 59 29.70 -7.49 5.05
N GLU A 60 29.64 -8.22 6.16
CA GLU A 60 30.66 -8.13 7.22
C GLU A 60 32.01 -8.66 6.72
N GLU A 61 32.00 -9.80 6.02
CA GLU A 61 33.23 -10.44 5.54
C GLU A 61 33.89 -9.66 4.39
N ILE A 62 33.13 -9.04 3.48
CA ILE A 62 33.72 -8.12 2.50
C ILE A 62 34.21 -6.83 3.16
N GLY A 63 33.54 -6.34 4.21
CA GLY A 63 34.00 -5.18 4.98
C GLY A 63 35.35 -5.44 5.64
N ARG A 64 35.53 -6.62 6.26
CA ARG A 64 36.80 -7.05 6.86
C ARG A 64 37.94 -7.17 5.83
N ARG A 65 37.67 -7.69 4.62
CA ARG A 65 38.71 -7.98 3.62
C ARG A 65 39.00 -6.84 2.62
N TRP A 66 38.03 -5.97 2.35
CA TRP A 66 38.15 -4.89 1.35
C TRP A 66 37.98 -3.48 1.92
N GLY A 67 37.55 -3.34 3.18
CA GLY A 67 37.19 -2.05 3.79
C GLY A 67 35.97 -1.41 3.12
N ASP A 68 35.81 -0.09 3.29
CA ASP A 68 34.70 0.67 2.73
C ASP A 68 34.74 0.67 1.19
N LEU A 69 33.79 -0.01 0.55
CA LEU A 69 33.66 0.03 -0.90
C LEU A 69 33.26 1.43 -1.37
N ALA A 70 33.97 1.94 -2.38
CA ALA A 70 33.68 3.24 -3.00
C ALA A 70 32.42 3.21 -3.89
N CYS A 71 31.88 2.02 -4.17
CA CYS A 71 30.67 1.82 -4.93
C CYS A 71 29.51 1.37 -4.03
N PRO A 72 28.25 1.63 -4.42
CA PRO A 72 27.10 1.13 -3.68
C PRO A 72 27.13 -0.40 -3.54
N VAL A 73 26.76 -0.88 -2.36
CA VAL A 73 26.50 -2.30 -2.11
C VAL A 73 24.99 -2.53 -2.03
N MET A 74 24.52 -3.70 -2.48
CA MET A 74 23.14 -4.14 -2.34
C MET A 74 23.06 -5.64 -2.04
N VAL A 75 22.03 -6.05 -1.29
CA VAL A 75 21.75 -7.46 -1.01
C VAL A 75 20.76 -8.00 -2.04
N CYS A 76 21.03 -9.18 -2.58
CA CYS A 76 20.14 -9.90 -3.48
C CYS A 76 18.87 -10.35 -2.75
N ARG A 77 17.69 -9.92 -3.22
CA ARG A 77 16.41 -10.54 -2.82
C ARG A 77 16.21 -11.83 -3.60
N ARG A 78 15.67 -12.85 -2.93
CA ARG A 78 15.56 -14.22 -3.44
C ARG A 78 14.08 -14.64 -3.45
N SER A 79 13.64 -15.30 -4.52
CA SER A 79 12.24 -15.68 -4.73
C SER A 79 12.12 -17.15 -5.14
N PHE A 80 10.90 -17.60 -5.49
CA PHE A 80 10.63 -18.92 -6.04
C PHE A 80 10.08 -18.81 -7.48
N ASP A 81 10.33 -19.83 -8.29
CA ASP A 81 9.62 -20.02 -9.56
C ASP A 81 8.14 -20.35 -9.27
N PRO A 82 7.16 -19.51 -9.70
CA PRO A 82 5.75 -19.77 -9.44
C PRO A 82 5.24 -21.08 -10.07
N ARG A 83 5.92 -21.61 -11.11
CA ARG A 83 5.62 -22.91 -11.71
C ARG A 83 5.92 -24.07 -10.76
N ARG A 84 6.98 -23.95 -9.96
CA ARG A 84 7.45 -25.00 -9.04
C ARG A 84 6.71 -25.02 -7.70
N ILE A 85 6.17 -23.88 -7.29
CA ILE A 85 5.32 -23.80 -6.08
C ILE A 85 3.85 -24.14 -6.36
N LYS A 86 3.38 -24.17 -7.63
CA LYS A 86 1.99 -24.52 -7.96
C LYS A 86 1.50 -25.80 -7.24
N PRO A 87 2.24 -26.92 -7.21
CA PRO A 87 1.77 -28.13 -6.53
C PRO A 87 1.50 -27.96 -5.04
N LEU A 88 2.00 -26.88 -4.40
CA LEU A 88 1.71 -26.53 -3.01
C LEU A 88 0.43 -25.71 -2.85
N LEU A 89 0.01 -24.94 -3.87
CA LEU A 89 -1.29 -24.25 -3.87
C LEU A 89 -2.45 -25.24 -3.97
N ASP A 90 -2.23 -26.38 -4.63
CA ASP A 90 -3.22 -27.43 -4.85
C ASP A 90 -3.37 -28.40 -3.64
N LEU A 91 -2.52 -28.28 -2.61
CA LEU A 91 -2.60 -29.12 -1.40
C LEU A 91 -3.71 -28.66 -0.43
N PRO A 92 -4.43 -29.57 0.23
CA PRO A 92 -5.43 -29.20 1.23
C PRO A 92 -4.86 -28.36 2.39
N ARG A 93 -5.65 -27.42 2.91
CA ARG A 93 -5.31 -26.66 4.12
C ARG A 93 -5.08 -27.59 5.30
N GLY A 94 -4.01 -27.34 6.05
CA GLY A 94 -3.58 -28.15 7.19
C GLY A 94 -2.76 -29.39 6.82
N THR A 95 -2.49 -29.65 5.53
CA THR A 95 -1.65 -30.79 5.12
C THR A 95 -0.26 -30.69 5.77
N PRO A 96 0.19 -31.73 6.51
CA PRO A 96 1.53 -31.78 7.07
C PRO A 96 2.54 -32.01 5.95
N VAL A 97 3.53 -31.13 5.84
CA VAL A 97 4.54 -31.11 4.77
C VAL A 97 5.93 -31.10 5.40
N LEU A 98 6.71 -32.14 5.13
CA LEU A 98 8.09 -32.24 5.59
C LEU A 98 8.97 -31.24 4.82
N LEU A 99 9.56 -30.26 5.51
CA LEU A 99 10.43 -29.26 4.90
C LEU A 99 11.88 -29.74 4.96
N VAL A 100 12.31 -30.43 3.91
CA VAL A 100 13.59 -31.15 3.85
C VAL A 100 14.70 -30.22 3.35
N ILE A 101 15.64 -29.93 4.24
CA ILE A 101 16.78 -29.05 4.00
C ILE A 101 18.04 -29.51 4.77
N LEU A 102 19.17 -28.79 4.61
CA LEU A 102 20.45 -29.17 5.22
C LEU A 102 20.65 -28.67 6.66
N PHE A 103 20.29 -27.42 6.98
CA PHE A 103 20.57 -26.80 8.28
C PHE A 103 19.30 -26.22 8.89
N GLU A 104 18.91 -26.64 10.10
CA GLU A 104 17.63 -26.27 10.73
C GLU A 104 17.29 -24.76 10.70
N GLN A 105 18.30 -23.89 10.80
CA GLN A 105 18.14 -22.43 10.70
C GLN A 105 17.58 -21.98 9.33
N ASP A 106 17.96 -22.62 8.23
CA ASP A 106 17.41 -22.35 6.91
C ASP A 106 15.92 -22.76 6.80
N ALA A 107 15.43 -23.68 7.65
CA ALA A 107 14.04 -24.15 7.56
C ALA A 107 13.07 -23.08 8.05
N ILE A 108 13.47 -22.30 9.07
CA ILE A 108 12.70 -21.19 9.61
C ILE A 108 12.54 -20.11 8.53
N ALA A 109 13.66 -19.64 7.96
CA ALA A 109 13.66 -18.65 6.89
C ALA A 109 12.94 -19.14 5.61
N LEU A 110 13.05 -20.44 5.28
CA LEU A 110 12.33 -21.03 4.15
C LEU A 110 10.82 -21.12 4.41
N ARG A 111 10.40 -21.49 5.62
CA ARG A 111 8.99 -21.54 6.03
C ARG A 111 8.36 -20.15 5.99
N GLU A 112 9.05 -19.14 6.54
CA GLU A 112 8.60 -17.75 6.52
C GLU A 112 8.39 -17.25 5.08
N LEU A 113 9.37 -17.46 4.20
CA LEU A 113 9.27 -17.07 2.79
C LEU A 113 8.13 -17.79 2.04
N LEU A 114 7.85 -19.06 2.37
CA LEU A 114 6.70 -19.80 1.82
C LEU A 114 5.37 -19.24 2.37
N GLN A 115 5.32 -18.84 3.64
CA GLN A 115 4.15 -18.19 4.25
C GLN A 115 3.87 -16.82 3.63
N GLU A 116 4.90 -15.98 3.44
CA GLU A 116 4.83 -14.70 2.74
C GLU A 116 4.37 -14.86 1.28
N ALA A 117 4.80 -15.94 0.60
CA ALA A 117 4.33 -16.31 -0.73
C ALA A 117 2.86 -16.82 -0.78
N GLY A 118 2.13 -16.79 0.34
CA GLY A 118 0.73 -17.20 0.43
C GLY A 118 0.49 -18.69 0.70
N LEU A 119 1.54 -19.48 0.94
CA LEU A 119 1.46 -20.93 1.20
C LEU A 119 1.27 -21.27 2.68
N GLY A 120 0.96 -20.28 3.54
CA GLY A 120 0.68 -20.46 4.96
C GLY A 120 -0.56 -21.30 5.32
N HIS A 121 -1.24 -21.87 4.33
CA HIS A 121 -2.29 -22.87 4.53
C HIS A 121 -1.74 -24.27 4.83
N LEU A 122 -0.43 -24.51 4.67
CA LEU A 122 0.22 -25.80 4.92
C LEU A 122 0.93 -25.86 6.27
N ALA A 123 0.98 -27.06 6.87
CA ALA A 123 1.65 -27.30 8.14
C ALA A 123 3.08 -27.78 7.89
N TYR A 124 4.01 -26.83 7.71
CA TYR A 124 5.42 -27.12 7.46
C TYR A 124 6.14 -27.64 8.72
N ILE A 125 6.76 -28.82 8.60
CA ILE A 125 7.54 -29.48 9.65
C ILE A 125 9.01 -29.47 9.22
N PRO A 126 9.89 -28.64 9.82
CA PRO A 126 11.33 -28.68 9.58
C PRO A 126 11.91 -30.08 9.75
N TRP A 127 12.76 -30.52 8.82
CA TRP A 127 13.47 -31.80 8.93
C TRP A 127 14.84 -31.75 8.27
N SER A 128 15.84 -32.31 8.95
CA SER A 128 17.21 -32.45 8.47
C SER A 128 17.67 -33.92 8.51
N PRO A 129 18.63 -34.32 7.66
CA PRO A 129 19.18 -35.67 7.68
C PRO A 129 19.70 -36.08 9.06
N GLY A 130 19.21 -37.23 9.56
CA GLY A 130 19.54 -37.76 10.88
C GLY A 130 18.43 -37.57 11.93
N SER A 131 17.47 -36.67 11.71
CA SER A 131 16.29 -36.54 12.57
C SER A 131 15.28 -37.67 12.33
N PRO A 132 14.55 -38.15 13.37
CA PRO A 132 13.46 -39.10 13.17
C PRO A 132 12.40 -38.51 12.23
N VAL A 133 11.89 -39.34 11.32
CA VAL A 133 10.86 -38.92 10.36
C VAL A 133 9.49 -38.98 11.07
N PRO A 134 8.70 -37.89 11.10
CA PRO A 134 7.40 -37.91 11.75
C PRO A 134 6.44 -38.92 11.10
N GLU A 135 5.70 -39.66 11.92
CA GLU A 135 4.70 -40.61 11.44
C GLU A 135 3.58 -39.88 10.67
N HIS A 136 2.97 -40.59 9.71
CA HIS A 136 1.88 -40.13 8.85
C HIS A 136 2.20 -39.00 7.83
N VAL A 137 3.42 -38.46 7.77
CA VAL A 137 3.77 -37.43 6.77
C VAL A 137 4.07 -38.05 5.40
N THR A 138 3.24 -37.74 4.40
CA THR A 138 3.34 -38.33 3.05
C THR A 138 3.86 -37.37 1.97
N VAL A 139 4.02 -36.07 2.29
CA VAL A 139 4.46 -35.02 1.37
C VAL A 139 5.70 -34.33 1.92
N ALA A 140 6.72 -34.12 1.08
CA ALA A 140 7.88 -33.29 1.37
C ALA A 140 8.07 -32.15 0.37
N VAL A 141 8.60 -31.04 0.85
CA VAL A 141 9.08 -29.89 0.08
C VAL A 141 10.58 -29.76 0.27
N THR A 142 11.31 -29.51 -0.81
CA THR A 142 12.75 -29.30 -0.74
C THR A 142 13.26 -28.34 -1.84
N PRO A 143 14.22 -27.45 -1.56
CA PRO A 143 14.80 -26.56 -2.56
C PRO A 143 16.01 -27.22 -3.25
N GLY A 144 15.77 -28.03 -4.28
CA GLY A 144 16.85 -28.68 -5.06
C GLY A 144 17.62 -29.79 -4.33
N LYS A 145 17.15 -30.26 -3.15
CA LYS A 145 17.80 -31.32 -2.35
C LYS A 145 16.98 -32.62 -2.30
N ARG A 146 16.36 -32.99 -3.43
CA ARG A 146 15.50 -34.18 -3.56
C ARG A 146 16.12 -35.50 -3.07
N HIS A 147 17.44 -35.63 -3.16
CA HIS A 147 18.21 -36.80 -2.69
C HIS A 147 18.31 -36.92 -1.16
N LEU A 148 17.96 -35.88 -0.39
CA LEU A 148 17.93 -35.91 1.08
C LEU A 148 16.57 -36.35 1.65
N VAL A 149 15.55 -36.46 0.82
CA VAL A 149 14.18 -36.73 1.27
C VAL A 149 14.06 -38.19 1.73
N PRO A 150 13.48 -38.47 2.92
CA PRO A 150 13.30 -39.84 3.39
C PRO A 150 12.48 -40.70 2.42
N GLY A 151 12.93 -41.93 2.17
CA GLY A 151 12.25 -42.87 1.27
C GLY A 151 10.85 -43.31 1.72
N THR A 152 10.44 -42.96 2.94
CA THR A 152 9.07 -43.15 3.46
C THR A 152 8.07 -42.11 2.91
N VAL A 153 8.55 -40.98 2.37
CA VAL A 153 7.71 -39.92 1.82
C VAL A 153 7.25 -40.28 0.39
N LYS A 154 5.94 -40.23 0.15
CA LYS A 154 5.34 -40.66 -1.13
C LYS A 154 5.31 -39.58 -2.21
N SER A 155 5.19 -38.32 -1.83
CA SER A 155 5.14 -37.18 -2.75
C SER A 155 6.24 -36.18 -2.42
N VAL A 156 7.02 -35.79 -3.42
CA VAL A 156 8.17 -34.89 -3.24
C VAL A 156 8.09 -33.74 -4.23
N ILE A 157 7.88 -32.54 -3.69
CA ILE A 157 7.76 -31.29 -4.43
C ILE A 157 9.08 -30.53 -4.33
N ASP A 158 9.87 -30.59 -5.41
CA ASP A 158 11.11 -29.84 -5.52
C ASP A 158 10.81 -28.42 -6.01
N ILE A 159 10.82 -27.45 -5.09
CA ILE A 159 10.56 -26.04 -5.38
C ILE A 159 11.71 -25.35 -6.12
N GLY A 160 12.80 -26.08 -6.39
CA GLY A 160 14.02 -25.60 -7.03
C GLY A 160 14.93 -24.85 -6.06
N THR A 161 16.13 -24.53 -6.52
CA THR A 161 16.93 -23.48 -5.89
C THR A 161 16.17 -22.15 -6.00
N ARG A 162 16.26 -21.31 -4.96
CA ARG A 162 15.70 -19.96 -5.00
C ARG A 162 16.24 -19.20 -6.23
N THR A 163 15.41 -18.35 -6.82
CA THR A 163 15.74 -17.48 -7.96
C THR A 163 16.08 -16.07 -7.49
N ILE A 164 16.73 -15.27 -8.32
CA ILE A 164 16.96 -13.84 -8.08
C ILE A 164 15.64 -13.12 -8.32
N ASP A 165 15.18 -12.37 -7.31
CA ASP A 165 13.93 -11.65 -7.45
C ASP A 165 14.05 -10.50 -8.48
N VAL A 166 13.00 -10.30 -9.28
CA VAL A 166 12.97 -9.27 -10.33
C VAL A 166 13.24 -7.86 -9.78
N THR A 167 12.81 -7.55 -8.55
CA THR A 167 13.08 -6.25 -7.94
C THR A 167 14.58 -6.03 -7.73
N THR A 168 15.35 -7.09 -7.49
CA THR A 168 16.82 -7.03 -7.45
C THR A 168 17.37 -6.62 -8.82
N VAL A 169 16.90 -7.23 -9.91
CA VAL A 169 17.43 -6.97 -11.26
C VAL A 169 17.04 -5.57 -11.75
N VAL A 170 15.81 -5.14 -11.47
CA VAL A 170 15.35 -3.77 -11.73
C VAL A 170 16.16 -2.75 -10.91
N GLU A 171 16.43 -3.03 -9.63
CA GLU A 171 17.25 -2.17 -8.77
C GLU A 171 18.72 -2.10 -9.23
N ILE A 172 19.30 -3.21 -9.71
CA ILE A 172 20.62 -3.24 -10.36
C ILE A 172 20.64 -2.26 -11.55
N LEU A 173 19.67 -2.35 -12.45
CA LEU A 173 19.63 -1.50 -13.65
C LEU A 173 19.46 -0.02 -13.30
N TYR A 174 18.63 0.34 -12.31
CA TYR A 174 18.54 1.72 -11.83
C TYR A 174 19.84 2.22 -11.19
N ARG A 175 20.49 1.43 -10.32
CA ARG A 175 21.76 1.80 -9.69
C ARG A 175 22.91 1.94 -10.72
N LEU A 176 22.86 1.17 -11.82
CA LEU A 176 23.79 1.30 -12.95
C LEU A 176 23.43 2.42 -13.95
N GLN A 177 22.36 3.20 -13.70
CA GLN A 177 21.87 4.30 -14.57
C GLN A 177 21.40 3.80 -15.96
N LEU A 178 20.69 2.67 -15.97
CA LEU A 178 20.13 2.02 -17.16
C LEU A 178 18.59 2.03 -17.12
N ASP A 179 18.01 3.18 -16.82
CA ASP A 179 16.57 3.37 -16.54
C ASP A 179 15.66 2.84 -17.66
N ARG A 180 16.00 3.13 -18.92
CA ARG A 180 15.22 2.64 -20.09
C ARG A 180 15.24 1.12 -20.21
N GLN A 181 16.32 0.47 -19.77
CA GLN A 181 16.45 -0.98 -19.76
C GLN A 181 15.71 -1.59 -18.57
N ALA A 182 15.71 -0.91 -17.40
CA ALA A 182 14.88 -1.27 -16.25
C ALA A 182 13.38 -1.22 -16.59
N GLU A 183 12.92 -0.16 -17.25
CA GLU A 183 11.55 -0.01 -17.76
C GLU A 183 11.17 -1.14 -18.74
N ARG A 184 12.04 -1.42 -19.72
CA ARG A 184 11.82 -2.51 -20.69
C ARG A 184 11.77 -3.88 -20.03
N LEU A 185 12.67 -4.16 -19.09
CA LEU A 185 12.69 -5.41 -18.34
C LEU A 185 11.43 -5.55 -17.48
N SER A 186 10.98 -4.48 -16.82
CA SER A 186 9.74 -4.46 -16.05
C SER A 186 8.52 -4.78 -16.92
N VAL A 187 8.43 -4.22 -18.14
CA VAL A 187 7.37 -4.55 -19.10
C VAL A 187 7.47 -5.99 -19.61
N LYS A 188 8.68 -6.50 -19.88
CA LYS A 188 8.95 -7.90 -20.28
C LYS A 188 8.48 -8.86 -19.18
N TRP A 189 8.92 -8.64 -17.95
CA TRP A 189 8.56 -9.44 -16.79
C TRP A 189 7.06 -9.37 -16.46
N THR A 190 6.43 -8.20 -16.60
CA THR A 190 4.98 -8.05 -16.43
C THR A 190 4.22 -8.92 -17.44
N LYS A 191 4.66 -8.98 -18.71
CA LYS A 191 4.09 -9.86 -19.73
C LYS A 191 4.32 -11.35 -19.42
N GLU A 192 5.51 -11.71 -18.94
CA GLU A 192 5.86 -13.08 -18.54
C GLU A 192 5.02 -13.53 -17.34
N MET A 193 4.90 -12.71 -16.28
CA MET A 193 4.03 -12.97 -15.13
C MET A 193 2.57 -13.09 -15.52
N VAL A 194 2.05 -12.21 -16.39
CA VAL A 194 0.67 -12.31 -16.91
C VAL A 194 0.47 -13.59 -17.72
N THR A 195 1.48 -14.02 -18.48
CA THR A 195 1.44 -15.28 -19.26
C THR A 195 1.47 -16.49 -18.33
N LEU A 196 2.36 -16.48 -17.35
CA LEU A 196 2.47 -17.49 -16.29
C LEU A 196 1.17 -17.62 -15.49
N TYR A 197 0.56 -16.53 -15.05
CA TYR A 197 -0.75 -16.57 -14.38
C TYR A 197 -1.84 -17.15 -15.29
N ARG A 198 -1.82 -16.87 -16.61
CA ARG A 198 -2.75 -17.50 -17.56
C ARG A 198 -2.50 -19.00 -17.72
N GLU A 199 -1.24 -19.44 -17.76
CA GLU A 199 -0.86 -20.87 -17.79
C GLU A 199 -1.32 -21.59 -16.51
N LEU A 200 -1.07 -20.99 -15.35
CA LEU A 200 -1.47 -21.53 -14.04
C LEU A 200 -3.00 -21.66 -13.91
N LEU A 201 -3.75 -20.64 -14.35
CA LEU A 201 -5.22 -20.63 -14.35
C LEU A 201 -5.84 -21.54 -15.43
N ALA A 202 -5.20 -21.69 -16.59
CA ALA A 202 -5.66 -22.63 -17.63
C ALA A 202 -5.36 -24.09 -17.28
N GLY A 203 -4.30 -24.36 -16.51
CA GLY A 203 -3.89 -25.68 -16.07
C GLY A 203 -4.77 -26.32 -14.98
N GLY A 204 -6.07 -26.01 -14.95
CA GLY A 204 -7.06 -26.59 -14.03
C GLY A 204 -7.71 -27.89 -14.52
N GLY A 205 -7.34 -28.38 -15.71
CA GLY A 205 -7.85 -29.67 -16.21
C GLY A 205 -7.25 -30.11 -17.54
N VAL A 206 -6.25 -30.97 -17.50
CA VAL A 206 -5.89 -31.90 -18.61
C VAL A 206 -5.50 -33.24 -18.00
N GLN A 207 -6.16 -34.32 -18.45
CA GLN A 207 -5.80 -35.69 -18.09
C GLN A 207 -4.44 -36.07 -18.69
N ALA A 208 -3.69 -36.93 -18.00
CA ALA A 208 -2.55 -37.62 -18.61
C ALA A 208 -3.04 -38.55 -19.75
N GLY A 209 -2.90 -38.10 -20.99
CA GLY A 209 -3.17 -38.89 -22.19
C GLY A 209 -1.97 -39.75 -22.58
N GLY A 210 -1.82 -40.91 -21.95
CA GLY A 210 -0.81 -41.92 -22.28
C GLY A 210 -1.47 -43.29 -22.47
N SER A 211 -1.72 -43.68 -23.71
CA SER A 211 -2.56 -44.81 -24.10
C SER A 211 -2.01 -46.20 -23.76
N VAL A 212 -2.85 -47.06 -23.15
CA VAL A 212 -2.80 -48.53 -23.29
C VAL A 212 -4.23 -49.05 -23.47
N LYS A 213 -4.41 -50.15 -24.23
CA LYS A 213 -5.68 -50.69 -24.73
C LYS A 213 -6.28 -51.77 -23.81
N SER A 214 -7.58 -52.03 -24.01
CA SER A 214 -8.33 -53.28 -23.72
C SER A 214 -8.37 -53.72 -22.23
N ASP A 215 -9.38 -54.43 -21.73
CA ASP A 215 -10.52 -55.12 -22.35
C ASP A 215 -11.68 -55.24 -21.33
N GLY A 216 -12.83 -55.80 -21.74
CA GLY A 216 -13.76 -56.45 -20.79
C GLY A 216 -15.12 -55.77 -20.55
N SER A 217 -16.17 -56.55 -20.79
CA SER A 217 -17.58 -56.22 -20.59
C SER A 217 -18.07 -56.50 -19.16
N VAL A 218 -19.21 -55.89 -18.76
CA VAL A 218 -20.43 -56.56 -18.23
C VAL A 218 -21.45 -55.51 -17.68
N ARG A 219 -22.72 -55.91 -17.56
CA ARG A 219 -23.89 -55.12 -17.08
C ARG A 219 -23.96 -55.18 -15.52
N THR A 220 -24.92 -54.64 -14.76
CA THR A 220 -26.31 -54.20 -14.96
C THR A 220 -26.68 -53.02 -14.01
N ASP A 221 -27.93 -52.58 -14.07
CA ASP A 221 -28.76 -52.01 -12.98
C ASP A 221 -28.55 -50.58 -12.46
N GLY A 222 -29.69 -49.94 -12.15
CA GLY A 222 -29.79 -48.55 -11.73
C GLY A 222 -30.46 -48.36 -10.36
N GLY A 223 -30.45 -47.11 -9.88
CA GLY A 223 -31.08 -46.69 -8.64
C GLY A 223 -30.65 -45.25 -8.28
N PRO A 224 -31.56 -44.34 -7.90
CA PRO A 224 -31.26 -42.91 -7.83
C PRO A 224 -30.62 -42.48 -6.50
N LYS A 225 -29.55 -41.69 -6.56
CA LYS A 225 -29.02 -40.88 -5.44
C LYS A 225 -28.56 -39.52 -6.00
N ALA A 226 -29.34 -38.46 -5.82
CA ALA A 226 -29.46 -37.63 -4.62
C ALA A 226 -28.27 -36.67 -4.41
N GLY A 227 -28.55 -35.36 -4.54
CA GLY A 227 -27.85 -34.27 -3.86
C GLY A 227 -26.33 -34.15 -4.04
N ARG A 228 -25.86 -33.76 -5.24
CA ARG A 228 -24.47 -33.32 -5.40
C ARG A 228 -24.33 -31.87 -4.93
N SER A 229 -23.92 -31.67 -3.68
CA SER A 229 -23.56 -30.35 -3.14
C SER A 229 -22.39 -29.77 -3.94
N VAL A 230 -22.62 -28.68 -4.66
CA VAL A 230 -21.58 -27.98 -5.42
C VAL A 230 -20.80 -27.08 -4.47
N THR A 231 -19.61 -27.52 -4.07
CA THR A 231 -18.58 -26.63 -3.52
C THR A 231 -17.98 -25.78 -4.65
N PRO A 232 -17.99 -24.43 -4.57
CA PRO A 232 -17.40 -23.60 -5.62
C PRO A 232 -15.88 -23.65 -5.58
N GLY A 233 -15.26 -24.13 -6.66
CA GLY A 233 -13.82 -24.01 -6.89
C GLY A 233 -13.40 -22.57 -7.23
N GLY A 234 -12.15 -22.22 -6.93
CA GLY A 234 -11.68 -20.84 -6.92
C GLY A 234 -11.55 -20.18 -8.30
N SER A 235 -12.06 -18.95 -8.39
CA SER A 235 -11.64 -17.90 -9.32
C SER A 235 -11.32 -16.63 -8.52
N LEU A 236 -10.49 -15.72 -9.06
CA LEU A 236 -10.07 -14.53 -8.32
C LEU A 236 -11.28 -13.66 -7.91
N GLY A 237 -11.40 -13.38 -6.61
CA GLY A 237 -12.10 -12.21 -6.07
C GLY A 237 -13.62 -12.09 -6.24
N HIS A 238 -14.29 -12.93 -7.05
CA HIS A 238 -15.69 -12.73 -7.44
C HIS A 238 -16.77 -12.98 -6.35
N VAL A 239 -16.37 -13.13 -5.08
CA VAL A 239 -17.24 -13.48 -3.96
C VAL A 239 -16.93 -12.60 -2.75
N ALA A 240 -17.94 -11.92 -2.23
CA ALA A 240 -17.83 -11.15 -0.98
C ALA A 240 -17.78 -12.10 0.23
N ARG A 241 -16.74 -11.97 1.05
CA ARG A 241 -16.50 -12.83 2.22
C ARG A 241 -16.94 -12.18 3.53
N TYR A 242 -16.79 -10.86 3.65
CA TYR A 242 -17.08 -10.15 4.89
C TYR A 242 -18.55 -9.77 5.02
N THR A 243 -19.04 -9.79 6.25
CA THR A 243 -20.37 -9.39 6.72
C THR A 243 -20.26 -8.14 7.59
N MET A 244 -21.39 -7.61 8.07
CA MET A 244 -21.38 -6.50 9.02
C MET A 244 -20.76 -6.90 10.37
N ASP A 245 -20.79 -8.17 10.75
CA ASP A 245 -20.28 -8.65 12.03
C ASP A 245 -18.75 -8.77 12.04
N ASP A 246 -18.15 -9.04 10.87
CA ASP A 246 -16.69 -9.01 10.69
C ASP A 246 -16.09 -7.60 10.84
N ILE A 247 -16.90 -6.55 10.71
CA ILE A 247 -16.47 -5.16 10.94
C ILE A 247 -16.43 -4.91 12.46
N LEU A 248 -15.28 -5.21 13.06
CA LEU A 248 -15.05 -5.09 14.50
C LEU A 248 -15.01 -3.64 15.00
N GLY A 249 -15.65 -3.42 16.15
CA GLY A 249 -15.65 -2.16 16.90
C GLY A 249 -16.98 -1.91 17.62
N GLU A 250 -16.90 -1.16 18.72
CA GLU A 250 -18.00 -0.77 19.61
C GLU A 250 -18.15 0.75 19.75
N SER A 251 -17.19 1.53 19.24
CA SER A 251 -17.28 3.00 19.28
C SER A 251 -18.59 3.52 18.64
N PRO A 252 -19.23 4.58 19.18
CA PRO A 252 -20.48 5.10 18.63
C PRO A 252 -20.39 5.44 17.13
N ARG A 253 -19.24 5.94 16.69
CA ARG A 253 -18.96 6.29 15.29
C ARG A 253 -18.95 5.07 14.35
N ILE A 254 -18.35 3.94 14.75
CA ILE A 254 -18.34 2.74 13.89
C ILE A 254 -19.70 2.04 13.89
N LEU A 255 -20.42 2.06 15.02
CA LEU A 255 -21.78 1.54 15.11
C LEU A 255 -22.76 2.33 14.22
N GLU A 256 -22.65 3.66 14.21
CA GLU A 256 -23.41 4.53 13.30
C GLU A 256 -23.12 4.20 11.82
N ALA A 257 -21.83 4.11 11.45
CA ALA A 257 -21.42 3.75 10.09
C ALA A 257 -21.95 2.36 9.67
N LYS A 258 -21.88 1.35 10.55
CA LYS A 258 -22.45 0.00 10.31
C LYS A 258 -23.97 0.05 10.14
N ALA A 259 -24.68 0.82 10.97
CA ALA A 259 -26.13 0.98 10.87
C ALA A 259 -26.58 1.68 9.59
N LEU A 260 -25.84 2.69 9.13
CA LEU A 260 -26.06 3.35 7.84
C LEU A 260 -25.77 2.42 6.67
N ALA A 261 -24.64 1.70 6.69
CA ALA A 261 -24.28 0.70 5.68
C ALA A 261 -25.37 -0.38 5.53
N ALA A 262 -25.91 -0.90 6.64
CA ALA A 262 -26.99 -1.88 6.64
C ALA A 262 -28.34 -1.33 6.12
N LYS A 263 -28.61 -0.02 6.26
CA LYS A 263 -29.76 0.63 5.61
C LYS A 263 -29.55 0.77 4.11
N MET A 264 -28.38 1.26 3.69
CA MET A 264 -28.01 1.43 2.27
C MET A 264 -28.01 0.09 1.50
N ALA A 265 -27.60 -0.99 2.16
CA ALA A 265 -27.60 -2.35 1.60
C ALA A 265 -28.97 -2.80 1.07
N ARG A 266 -30.08 -2.32 1.66
CA ARG A 266 -31.47 -2.65 1.26
C ARG A 266 -31.92 -2.03 -0.06
N THR A 267 -31.12 -1.13 -0.64
CA THR A 267 -31.43 -0.43 -1.90
C THR A 267 -30.40 -0.76 -2.97
N ASP A 268 -30.73 -0.63 -4.25
CA ASP A 268 -29.79 -0.80 -5.38
C ASP A 268 -29.03 0.50 -5.75
N GLY A 269 -29.18 1.57 -4.97
CA GLY A 269 -28.51 2.85 -5.22
C GLY A 269 -27.00 2.77 -4.98
N THR A 270 -26.26 3.65 -5.68
CA THR A 270 -24.80 3.73 -5.56
C THR A 270 -24.39 4.15 -4.16
N VAL A 271 -23.52 3.38 -3.53
CA VAL A 271 -22.89 3.75 -2.24
C VAL A 271 -21.49 4.27 -2.50
N LEU A 272 -21.16 5.44 -1.93
CA LEU A 272 -19.83 6.05 -2.01
C LEU A 272 -19.17 6.03 -0.62
N LEU A 273 -18.21 5.13 -0.45
CA LEU A 273 -17.43 4.96 0.77
C LEU A 273 -16.30 6.00 0.82
N LEU A 274 -16.45 6.96 1.73
CA LEU A 274 -15.47 8.00 1.99
C LEU A 274 -14.64 7.61 3.22
N GLY A 275 -13.33 7.80 3.14
CA GLY A 275 -12.44 7.58 4.29
C GLY A 275 -10.99 7.31 3.90
N GLU A 276 -10.10 7.50 4.86
CA GLU A 276 -8.65 7.42 4.68
C GLU A 276 -8.17 6.03 4.18
N SER A 277 -6.89 5.94 3.81
CA SER A 277 -6.30 4.64 3.51
C SER A 277 -6.24 3.79 4.77
N GLY A 278 -6.59 2.50 4.66
CA GLY A 278 -6.51 1.54 5.76
C GLY A 278 -7.66 1.57 6.77
N VAL A 279 -8.77 2.31 6.55
CA VAL A 279 -9.93 2.32 7.47
C VAL A 279 -10.86 1.11 7.38
N GLY A 280 -10.72 0.29 6.32
CA GLY A 280 -11.55 -0.90 6.07
C GLY A 280 -12.60 -0.77 4.95
N LYS A 281 -12.44 0.16 3.99
CA LYS A 281 -13.42 0.43 2.91
C LYS A 281 -13.88 -0.83 2.15
N GLU A 282 -12.96 -1.74 1.83
CA GLU A 282 -13.29 -3.01 1.16
C GLU A 282 -14.21 -3.93 2.00
N MET A 283 -13.98 -4.01 3.32
CA MET A 283 -14.86 -4.79 4.21
C MET A 283 -16.27 -4.23 4.24
N PHE A 284 -16.42 -2.90 4.29
CA PHE A 284 -17.72 -2.24 4.16
C PHE A 284 -18.38 -2.56 2.81
N ALA A 285 -17.65 -2.53 1.70
CA ALA A 285 -18.21 -2.85 0.39
C ALA A 285 -18.72 -4.31 0.30
N GLN A 286 -17.94 -5.27 0.79
CA GLN A 286 -18.32 -6.68 0.85
C GLN A 286 -19.51 -6.90 1.79
N ALA A 287 -19.51 -6.28 2.97
CA ALA A 287 -20.61 -6.36 3.94
C ALA A 287 -21.92 -5.77 3.40
N ILE A 288 -21.86 -4.65 2.68
CA ILE A 288 -23.03 -4.03 2.02
C ILE A 288 -23.58 -4.95 0.93
N HIS A 289 -22.72 -5.60 0.13
CA HIS A 289 -23.18 -6.60 -0.85
C HIS A 289 -23.85 -7.80 -0.17
N ASN A 290 -23.22 -8.37 0.85
CA ASN A 290 -23.74 -9.54 1.59
C ASN A 290 -25.01 -9.23 2.39
N ALA A 291 -25.24 -7.97 2.77
CA ALA A 291 -26.49 -7.51 3.40
C ALA A 291 -27.58 -7.05 2.39
N SER A 292 -27.36 -7.25 1.08
CA SER A 292 -28.29 -6.79 0.03
C SER A 292 -29.11 -7.91 -0.60
N GLY A 293 -30.13 -7.54 -1.38
CA GLY A 293 -30.88 -8.48 -2.23
C GLY A 293 -30.06 -9.16 -3.33
N ARG A 294 -28.78 -8.78 -3.50
CA ARG A 294 -27.81 -9.39 -4.43
C ARG A 294 -26.79 -10.28 -3.71
N ALA A 295 -26.97 -10.59 -2.43
CA ALA A 295 -26.11 -11.52 -1.71
C ALA A 295 -25.98 -12.86 -2.45
N GLY A 296 -24.76 -13.38 -2.55
CA GLY A 296 -24.45 -14.61 -3.30
C GLY A 296 -24.44 -14.46 -4.83
N ARG A 297 -24.68 -13.26 -5.37
CA ARG A 297 -24.35 -12.91 -6.77
C ARG A 297 -22.88 -12.52 -6.90
N PRO A 298 -22.33 -12.33 -8.11
CA PRO A 298 -20.95 -11.89 -8.28
C PRO A 298 -20.66 -10.57 -7.54
N PHE A 299 -19.54 -10.53 -6.83
CA PHE A 299 -18.96 -9.29 -6.28
C PHE A 299 -17.61 -9.06 -6.95
N VAL A 300 -17.49 -8.05 -7.80
CA VAL A 300 -16.27 -7.80 -8.58
C VAL A 300 -15.57 -6.54 -8.07
N ALA A 301 -14.42 -6.71 -7.44
CA ALA A 301 -13.58 -5.59 -7.01
C ALA A 301 -12.63 -5.12 -8.13
N VAL A 302 -12.51 -3.81 -8.30
CA VAL A 302 -11.58 -3.14 -9.20
C VAL A 302 -10.91 -2.00 -8.44
N ASN A 303 -9.57 -2.01 -8.33
CA ASN A 303 -8.82 -0.93 -7.68
C ASN A 303 -8.11 -0.09 -8.76
N PHE A 304 -8.39 1.22 -8.80
CA PHE A 304 -7.88 2.10 -9.86
C PHE A 304 -6.38 2.41 -9.76
N SER A 305 -5.79 2.31 -8.58
CA SER A 305 -4.36 2.53 -8.36
C SER A 305 -3.49 1.30 -8.74
N ALA A 306 -4.10 0.13 -8.98
CA ALA A 306 -3.38 -1.14 -9.12
C ALA A 306 -2.88 -1.47 -10.54
N LEU A 307 -3.39 -0.82 -11.59
CA LEU A 307 -2.98 -1.06 -12.99
C LEU A 307 -2.77 0.25 -13.76
N PRO A 308 -1.86 0.29 -14.76
CA PRO A 308 -1.71 1.41 -15.68
C PRO A 308 -3.02 1.79 -16.39
N GLU A 309 -3.23 3.08 -16.60
CA GLU A 309 -4.46 3.66 -17.18
C GLU A 309 -4.96 2.95 -18.46
N THR A 310 -4.06 2.70 -19.40
CA THR A 310 -4.39 2.06 -20.69
C THR A 310 -4.87 0.62 -20.53
N LEU A 311 -4.36 -0.09 -19.51
CA LEU A 311 -4.84 -1.43 -19.17
C LEU A 311 -6.17 -1.35 -18.42
N MET A 312 -6.33 -0.39 -17.51
CA MET A 312 -7.56 -0.17 -16.74
C MET A 312 -8.80 -0.09 -17.63
N GLU A 313 -8.76 0.70 -18.71
CA GLU A 313 -9.89 0.83 -19.63
C GLU A 313 -10.22 -0.51 -20.33
N SER A 314 -9.19 -1.23 -20.78
CA SER A 314 -9.34 -2.52 -21.47
C SER A 314 -9.80 -3.66 -20.55
N GLU A 315 -9.45 -3.60 -19.26
CA GLU A 315 -9.85 -4.58 -18.24
C GLU A 315 -11.26 -4.29 -17.72
N LEU A 316 -11.59 -3.02 -17.43
CA LEU A 316 -12.89 -2.63 -16.89
C LEU A 316 -14.01 -2.81 -17.91
N PHE A 317 -13.82 -2.33 -19.14
CA PHE A 317 -14.85 -2.32 -20.19
C PHE A 317 -14.75 -3.49 -21.17
N GLY A 318 -13.64 -4.24 -21.16
CA GLY A 318 -13.36 -5.26 -22.17
C GLY A 318 -12.98 -4.65 -23.53
N TYR A 319 -12.63 -5.50 -24.49
CA TYR A 319 -12.26 -5.09 -25.84
C TYR A 319 -12.71 -6.12 -26.88
N GLU A 320 -12.98 -5.66 -28.09
CA GLU A 320 -13.22 -6.54 -29.25
C GLU A 320 -11.90 -6.89 -29.97
N GLU A 321 -11.93 -7.91 -30.84
CA GLU A 321 -10.78 -8.28 -31.66
C GLU A 321 -10.30 -7.08 -32.52
N GLY A 322 -8.99 -6.88 -32.58
CA GLY A 322 -8.40 -5.78 -33.37
C GLY A 322 -8.48 -4.38 -32.74
N ALA A 323 -9.05 -4.22 -31.54
CA ALA A 323 -9.22 -2.92 -30.89
C ALA A 323 -7.89 -2.13 -30.64
N PHE A 324 -6.77 -2.84 -30.50
CA PHE A 324 -5.43 -2.26 -30.38
C PHE A 324 -4.35 -3.30 -30.73
N THR A 325 -3.10 -2.85 -30.92
CA THR A 325 -1.96 -3.72 -31.19
C THR A 325 -1.67 -4.67 -30.01
N GLY A 326 -1.92 -5.96 -30.22
CA GLY A 326 -1.82 -6.98 -29.17
C GLY A 326 -3.15 -7.40 -28.54
N ALA A 327 -4.29 -6.90 -29.04
CA ALA A 327 -5.61 -7.44 -28.69
C ALA A 327 -5.70 -8.94 -29.06
N ARG A 328 -6.29 -9.75 -28.17
CA ARG A 328 -6.55 -11.17 -28.40
C ARG A 328 -7.56 -11.39 -29.54
N LYS A 329 -7.38 -12.47 -30.30
CA LYS A 329 -8.42 -13.01 -31.18
C LYS A 329 -9.66 -13.38 -30.36
N GLY A 330 -10.84 -13.01 -30.82
CA GLY A 330 -12.11 -13.11 -30.09
C GLY A 330 -12.33 -12.06 -28.99
N GLY A 331 -11.42 -11.11 -28.79
CA GLY A 331 -11.53 -10.05 -27.78
C GLY A 331 -11.40 -10.52 -26.32
N LYS A 332 -11.94 -9.73 -25.39
CA LYS A 332 -12.02 -10.03 -23.96
C LYS A 332 -13.23 -9.33 -23.32
N ALA A 333 -13.97 -10.02 -22.46
CA ALA A 333 -15.04 -9.43 -21.65
C ALA A 333 -14.48 -8.54 -20.53
N GLY A 334 -15.17 -7.44 -20.23
CA GLY A 334 -14.80 -6.51 -19.16
C GLY A 334 -15.14 -7.00 -17.76
N LEU A 335 -14.45 -6.50 -16.73
CA LEU A 335 -14.77 -6.75 -15.33
C LEU A 335 -16.21 -6.32 -14.97
N LEU A 336 -16.73 -5.28 -15.64
CA LEU A 336 -18.13 -4.88 -15.50
C LEU A 336 -19.10 -5.94 -16.04
N GLU A 337 -18.78 -6.63 -17.15
CA GLU A 337 -19.60 -7.74 -17.66
C GLU A 337 -19.59 -8.95 -16.70
N LEU A 338 -18.49 -9.17 -15.96
CA LEU A 338 -18.41 -10.22 -14.94
C LEU A 338 -19.21 -9.91 -13.67
N ALA A 339 -19.58 -8.64 -13.47
CA ALA A 339 -20.39 -8.19 -12.32
C ALA A 339 -21.90 -8.28 -12.58
N ASP A 340 -22.34 -8.65 -13.78
CA ASP A 340 -23.75 -8.62 -14.20
C ASP A 340 -24.68 -9.46 -13.29
N GLY A 341 -25.83 -8.89 -12.95
CA GLY A 341 -26.74 -9.37 -11.92
C GLY A 341 -26.24 -9.22 -10.47
N GLY A 342 -25.01 -8.72 -10.26
CA GLY A 342 -24.33 -8.62 -8.97
C GLY A 342 -23.92 -7.19 -8.60
N THR A 343 -22.72 -7.05 -8.02
CA THR A 343 -22.17 -5.77 -7.55
C THR A 343 -20.75 -5.58 -8.06
N VAL A 344 -20.44 -4.39 -8.57
CA VAL A 344 -19.05 -3.94 -8.76
C VAL A 344 -18.62 -3.03 -7.60
N PHE A 345 -17.42 -3.28 -7.08
CA PHE A 345 -16.73 -2.42 -6.13
C PHE A 345 -15.60 -1.68 -6.83
N LEU A 346 -15.66 -0.34 -6.81
CA LEU A 346 -14.77 0.57 -7.50
C LEU A 346 -13.87 1.29 -6.48
N ASP A 347 -12.75 0.66 -6.13
CA ASP A 347 -11.83 1.15 -5.11
C ASP A 347 -10.85 2.19 -5.65
N GLU A 348 -10.62 3.21 -4.83
CA GLU A 348 -9.89 4.44 -5.16
C GLU A 348 -10.36 5.10 -6.48
N ILE A 349 -11.68 5.29 -6.63
CA ILE A 349 -12.31 5.91 -7.82
C ILE A 349 -11.75 7.32 -8.14
N GLY A 350 -11.15 8.01 -7.16
CA GLY A 350 -10.41 9.26 -7.36
C GLY A 350 -9.12 9.14 -8.17
N ASP A 351 -8.66 7.93 -8.51
CA ASP A 351 -7.58 7.66 -9.47
C ASP A 351 -8.08 7.36 -10.90
N ALA A 352 -9.39 7.28 -11.13
CA ALA A 352 -9.93 7.00 -12.46
C ALA A 352 -9.63 8.15 -13.44
N SER A 353 -9.04 7.84 -14.59
CA SER A 353 -8.67 8.85 -15.58
C SER A 353 -9.89 9.46 -16.30
N PRO A 354 -9.75 10.63 -16.95
CA PRO A 354 -10.86 11.28 -17.65
C PRO A 354 -11.58 10.41 -18.69
N ALA A 355 -10.84 9.53 -19.39
CA ALA A 355 -11.42 8.59 -20.36
C ALA A 355 -12.30 7.54 -19.66
N VAL A 356 -11.79 6.94 -18.58
CA VAL A 356 -12.54 6.00 -17.73
C VAL A 356 -13.77 6.67 -17.12
N GLN A 357 -13.64 7.89 -16.59
CA GLN A 357 -14.76 8.64 -16.01
C GLN A 357 -15.91 8.85 -17.01
N VAL A 358 -15.61 9.20 -18.26
CA VAL A 358 -16.62 9.37 -19.33
C VAL A 358 -17.35 8.07 -19.64
N ARG A 359 -16.63 6.94 -19.76
CA ARG A 359 -17.27 5.64 -20.05
C ARG A 359 -18.05 5.10 -18.86
N LEU A 360 -17.52 5.25 -17.65
CA LEU A 360 -18.20 4.82 -16.42
C LEU A 360 -19.50 5.60 -16.21
N LEU A 361 -19.52 6.91 -16.50
CA LEU A 361 -20.73 7.72 -16.47
C LEU A 361 -21.83 7.14 -17.38
N ARG A 362 -21.49 6.74 -18.61
CA ARG A 362 -22.44 6.09 -19.52
C ARG A 362 -22.97 4.78 -18.96
N VAL A 363 -22.10 3.91 -18.44
CA VAL A 363 -22.52 2.65 -17.78
C VAL A 363 -23.50 2.90 -16.62
N LEU A 364 -23.22 3.92 -15.79
CA LEU A 364 -24.08 4.29 -14.66
C LEU A 364 -25.42 4.92 -15.08
N GLN A 365 -25.46 5.63 -16.20
CA GLN A 365 -26.67 6.31 -16.71
C GLN A 365 -27.55 5.40 -17.57
N GLU A 366 -26.95 4.71 -18.55
CA GLU A 366 -27.63 3.95 -19.61
C GLU A 366 -27.86 2.48 -19.23
N LYS A 367 -27.21 2.01 -18.14
CA LYS A 367 -27.15 0.59 -17.74
C LYS A 367 -26.73 -0.32 -18.90
N GLN A 368 -25.77 0.18 -19.67
CA GLN A 368 -25.29 -0.41 -20.91
C GLN A 368 -23.77 -0.26 -21.00
N ILE A 369 -23.11 -1.24 -21.62
CA ILE A 369 -21.67 -1.28 -21.81
C ILE A 369 -21.31 -1.47 -23.28
N LEU A 370 -20.23 -0.81 -23.68
CA LEU A 370 -19.60 -0.91 -24.98
C LEU A 370 -18.11 -1.22 -24.78
N ARG A 371 -17.64 -2.34 -25.34
CA ARG A 371 -16.23 -2.75 -25.29
C ARG A 371 -15.35 -1.79 -26.09
N VAL A 372 -14.08 -1.66 -25.71
CA VAL A 372 -13.08 -0.90 -26.48
C VAL A 372 -13.02 -1.45 -27.91
N GLY A 373 -13.16 -0.57 -28.91
CA GLY A 373 -13.18 -0.93 -30.33
C GLY A 373 -14.46 -1.61 -30.82
N GLY A 374 -15.42 -1.92 -29.94
CA GLY A 374 -16.69 -2.56 -30.31
C GLY A 374 -17.77 -1.57 -30.71
N THR A 375 -18.72 -2.04 -31.52
CA THR A 375 -19.97 -1.33 -31.88
C THR A 375 -21.22 -1.92 -31.22
N ARG A 376 -21.12 -3.13 -30.65
CA ARG A 376 -22.23 -3.84 -30.04
C ARG A 376 -22.42 -3.43 -28.58
N VAL A 377 -23.49 -2.69 -28.32
CA VAL A 377 -23.95 -2.35 -26.98
C VAL A 377 -24.55 -3.58 -26.29
N ARG A 378 -24.34 -3.70 -24.98
CA ARG A 378 -24.89 -4.78 -24.12
C ARG A 378 -25.55 -4.15 -22.89
N SER A 379 -26.76 -4.58 -22.53
CA SER A 379 -27.38 -4.20 -21.26
C SER A 379 -26.63 -4.82 -20.08
N LEU A 380 -26.65 -4.14 -18.93
CA LEU A 380 -25.87 -4.51 -17.75
C LEU A 380 -26.62 -4.15 -16.45
N ASP A 381 -27.00 -5.16 -15.66
CA ASP A 381 -27.64 -5.00 -14.36
C ASP A 381 -26.62 -5.11 -13.23
N ILE A 382 -25.94 -4.00 -12.93
CA ILE A 382 -25.00 -3.91 -11.80
C ILE A 382 -25.48 -2.94 -10.73
N ARG A 383 -25.32 -3.36 -9.48
CA ARG A 383 -25.17 -2.44 -8.34
C ARG A 383 -23.73 -1.92 -8.30
N VAL A 384 -23.55 -0.67 -7.88
CA VAL A 384 -22.22 -0.06 -7.75
C VAL A 384 -21.96 0.36 -6.31
N ILE A 385 -20.78 0.03 -5.81
CA ILE A 385 -20.18 0.60 -4.61
C ILE A 385 -18.85 1.22 -5.03
N ALA A 386 -18.59 2.47 -4.68
CA ALA A 386 -17.33 3.14 -4.96
C ALA A 386 -16.62 3.52 -3.65
N ALA A 387 -15.30 3.62 -3.67
CA ALA A 387 -14.51 4.05 -2.52
C ALA A 387 -13.41 5.03 -2.93
N THR A 388 -13.04 5.95 -2.04
CA THR A 388 -11.95 6.91 -2.26
C THR A 388 -11.40 7.44 -0.93
N HIS A 389 -10.10 7.73 -0.87
CA HIS A 389 -9.50 8.58 0.17
C HIS A 389 -9.37 10.06 -0.22
N ARG A 390 -9.62 10.41 -1.50
CA ARG A 390 -9.56 11.77 -2.01
C ARG A 390 -10.89 12.49 -1.90
N ASP A 391 -10.82 13.80 -1.66
CA ASP A 391 -11.96 14.70 -1.75
C ASP A 391 -12.39 14.87 -3.23
N LEU A 392 -13.51 14.23 -3.59
CA LEU A 392 -14.05 14.33 -4.95
C LEU A 392 -14.67 15.70 -5.25
N ALA A 393 -15.09 16.47 -4.24
CA ALA A 393 -15.64 17.81 -4.43
C ALA A 393 -14.52 18.79 -4.85
N GLU A 394 -13.38 18.79 -4.14
CA GLU A 394 -12.19 19.56 -4.54
C GLU A 394 -11.66 19.11 -5.92
N MET A 395 -11.70 17.81 -6.23
CA MET A 395 -11.34 17.31 -7.55
C MET A 395 -12.31 17.76 -8.65
N VAL A 396 -13.60 17.94 -8.35
CA VAL A 396 -14.60 18.51 -9.27
C VAL A 396 -14.36 20.01 -9.48
N GLU A 397 -14.00 20.76 -8.45
CA GLU A 397 -13.68 22.19 -8.57
C GLU A 397 -12.38 22.45 -9.34
N SER A 398 -11.37 21.61 -9.13
CA SER A 398 -10.10 21.66 -9.88
C SER A 398 -10.15 21.03 -11.27
N GLY A 399 -11.31 20.49 -11.69
CA GLY A 399 -11.51 19.91 -13.03
C GLY A 399 -10.86 18.55 -13.27
N GLN A 400 -10.39 17.87 -12.22
CA GLN A 400 -9.76 16.55 -12.28
C GLN A 400 -10.78 15.41 -12.25
N PHE A 401 -11.96 15.65 -11.67
CA PHE A 401 -13.07 14.71 -11.64
C PHE A 401 -14.34 15.32 -12.24
N ARG A 402 -15.10 14.54 -13.01
CA ARG A 402 -16.31 15.07 -13.65
C ARG A 402 -17.46 15.24 -12.65
N ARG A 403 -18.07 16.42 -12.67
CA ARG A 403 -19.23 16.80 -11.82
C ARG A 403 -20.44 15.89 -12.00
N ASP A 404 -20.72 15.46 -13.24
CA ASP A 404 -21.84 14.57 -13.56
C ASP A 404 -21.65 13.15 -13.00
N LEU A 405 -20.43 12.61 -13.10
CA LEU A 405 -20.06 11.34 -12.47
C LEU A 405 -20.11 11.42 -10.95
N TYR A 406 -19.60 12.50 -10.35
CA TYR A 406 -19.66 12.71 -8.90
C TYR A 406 -21.09 12.59 -8.35
N TYR A 407 -22.06 13.31 -8.92
CA TYR A 407 -23.46 13.23 -8.49
C TYR A 407 -24.13 11.87 -8.77
N ARG A 408 -23.60 11.05 -9.69
CA ARG A 408 -24.07 9.66 -9.92
C ARG A 408 -23.44 8.63 -8.97
N LEU A 409 -22.29 8.94 -8.37
CA LEU A 409 -21.64 8.11 -7.36
C LEU A 409 -22.12 8.47 -5.94
N ALA A 410 -22.19 9.76 -5.63
CA ALA A 410 -22.56 10.31 -4.31
C ALA A 410 -24.08 10.26 -4.02
N VAL A 411 -24.76 9.16 -4.40
CA VAL A 411 -26.20 8.96 -4.10
C VAL A 411 -26.38 8.60 -2.62
N PHE A 412 -25.57 7.67 -2.11
CA PHE A 412 -25.48 7.34 -0.70
C PHE A 412 -24.03 7.44 -0.23
N PRO A 413 -23.53 8.64 0.13
CA PRO A 413 -22.22 8.79 0.75
C PRO A 413 -22.23 8.17 2.16
N LEU A 414 -21.17 7.42 2.48
CA LEU A 414 -20.93 6.82 3.79
C LEU A 414 -19.50 7.12 4.21
N GLU A 415 -19.35 7.93 5.24
CA GLU A 415 -18.06 8.22 5.87
C GLU A 415 -17.68 7.09 6.83
N ILE A 416 -16.47 6.55 6.67
CA ILE A 416 -15.92 5.51 7.54
C ILE A 416 -14.87 6.17 8.44
N PRO A 417 -15.07 6.19 9.77
CA PRO A 417 -14.25 7.00 10.68
C PRO A 417 -12.80 6.49 10.74
N PRO A 418 -11.80 7.39 10.72
CA PRO A 418 -10.41 7.04 10.94
C PRO A 418 -10.22 6.54 12.38
N LEU A 419 -9.17 5.76 12.61
CA LEU A 419 -8.96 5.02 13.85
C LEU A 419 -8.79 5.96 15.07
N ARG A 420 -8.23 7.15 14.86
CA ARG A 420 -8.12 8.24 15.86
C ARG A 420 -9.45 8.80 16.37
N GLU A 421 -10.55 8.61 15.63
CA GLU A 421 -11.91 9.03 16.04
C GLU A 421 -12.68 7.90 16.75
N ARG A 422 -12.03 6.73 16.90
CA ARG A 422 -12.56 5.53 17.57
C ARG A 422 -11.48 4.84 18.41
N LEU A 423 -10.83 5.62 19.29
CA LEU A 423 -9.74 5.16 20.15
C LEU A 423 -10.14 3.97 21.06
N GLU A 424 -11.42 3.85 21.39
CA GLU A 424 -11.99 2.73 22.14
C GLU A 424 -11.78 1.39 21.42
N ASP A 425 -11.85 1.38 20.09
CA ASP A 425 -11.70 0.18 19.26
C ASP A 425 -10.23 -0.24 19.11
N VAL A 426 -9.27 0.68 19.25
CA VAL A 426 -7.83 0.46 19.00
C VAL A 426 -7.30 -0.74 19.77
N PHE A 427 -7.55 -0.80 21.08
CA PHE A 427 -7.02 -1.88 21.91
C PHE A 427 -7.66 -3.23 21.60
N ARG A 428 -8.97 -3.24 21.29
CA ARG A 428 -9.69 -4.46 20.89
C ARG A 428 -9.20 -4.99 19.54
N LEU A 429 -9.04 -4.11 18.55
CA LEU A 429 -8.51 -4.46 17.23
C LEU A 429 -7.07 -4.97 17.34
N PHE A 430 -6.22 -4.34 18.16
CA PHE A 430 -4.87 -4.80 18.44
C PHE A 430 -4.84 -6.24 18.97
N LEU A 431 -5.64 -6.54 20.00
CA LEU A 431 -5.74 -7.88 20.57
C LEU A 431 -6.26 -8.90 19.56
N HIS A 432 -7.25 -8.52 18.74
CA HIS A 432 -7.77 -9.38 17.68
C HIS A 432 -6.69 -9.75 16.65
N PHE A 433 -5.89 -8.79 16.20
CA PHE A 433 -4.80 -9.04 15.25
C PHE A 433 -3.60 -9.77 15.86
N LEU A 434 -3.36 -9.62 17.16
CA LEU A 434 -2.30 -10.34 17.89
C LEU A 434 -2.60 -11.84 18.05
N GLY A 435 -3.89 -12.23 17.99
CA GLY A 435 -4.33 -13.61 18.06
C GLY A 435 -4.40 -14.13 19.50
N ASP A 436 -3.54 -15.11 19.85
CA ASP A 436 -3.48 -15.67 21.21
C ASP A 436 -2.84 -14.67 22.19
N ALA A 437 -3.65 -13.75 22.68
CA ALA A 437 -3.27 -12.80 23.71
C ALA A 437 -2.88 -13.49 25.05
N GLY A 438 -3.28 -14.75 25.29
CA GLY A 438 -2.93 -15.50 26.50
C GLY A 438 -1.44 -15.85 26.59
N ARG A 439 -0.74 -15.87 25.46
CA ARG A 439 0.72 -16.03 25.38
C ARG A 439 1.50 -14.83 25.95
N PHE A 440 0.88 -13.66 26.06
CA PHE A 440 1.58 -12.40 26.31
C PHE A 440 1.19 -11.73 27.63
N ARG A 441 2.20 -11.27 28.38
CA ARG A 441 2.04 -10.39 29.54
C ARG A 441 2.15 -8.93 29.10
N PHE A 442 1.04 -8.21 29.09
CA PHE A 442 0.99 -6.80 28.67
C PHE A 442 1.43 -5.85 29.79
N ASP A 443 2.21 -4.82 29.47
CA ASP A 443 2.41 -3.66 30.37
C ASP A 443 1.05 -2.93 30.51
N PRO A 444 0.59 -2.59 31.74
CA PRO A 444 -0.67 -1.88 31.95
C PRO A 444 -0.81 -0.56 31.15
N ARG A 445 0.32 0.07 30.79
CA ARG A 445 0.36 1.32 29.99
C ARG A 445 0.25 1.07 28.48
N LEU A 446 0.29 -0.18 28.01
CA LEU A 446 0.17 -0.50 26.59
C LEU A 446 -1.09 0.09 25.96
N ARG A 447 -2.23 0.01 26.66
CA ARG A 447 -3.48 0.64 26.19
C ARG A 447 -3.30 2.14 25.98
N GLN A 448 -2.67 2.84 26.94
CA GLN A 448 -2.42 4.28 26.87
C GLN A 448 -1.53 4.64 25.68
N TRP A 449 -0.43 3.92 25.47
CA TRP A 449 0.47 4.11 24.33
C TRP A 449 -0.23 3.91 22.98
N LEU A 450 -1.03 2.85 22.85
CA LEU A 450 -1.78 2.59 21.62
C LEU A 450 -2.86 3.65 21.37
N THR A 451 -3.53 4.18 22.42
CA THR A 451 -4.52 5.26 22.27
C THR A 451 -3.91 6.65 22.08
N ALA A 452 -2.66 6.87 22.49
CA ALA A 452 -1.97 8.15 22.34
C ALA A 452 -1.43 8.38 20.91
N TYR A 453 -1.35 7.33 20.09
CA TYR A 453 -0.91 7.44 18.70
C TYR A 453 -2.09 7.73 17.75
N SER A 454 -1.84 8.54 16.72
CA SER A 454 -2.87 9.01 15.77
C SER A 454 -3.20 8.02 14.64
N TRP A 455 -2.43 6.94 14.49
CA TRP A 455 -2.62 5.88 13.48
C TRP A 455 -2.87 6.41 12.06
N PRO A 456 -1.90 7.11 11.44
CA PRO A 456 -2.03 7.63 10.07
C PRO A 456 -2.29 6.55 9.01
N GLY A 457 -1.84 5.31 9.23
CA GLY A 457 -2.18 4.15 8.38
C GLY A 457 -3.42 3.37 8.86
N ASN A 458 -4.16 3.91 9.83
CA ASN A 458 -5.40 3.38 10.37
C ASN A 458 -5.30 1.88 10.78
N VAL A 459 -6.32 1.07 10.46
CA VAL A 459 -6.40 -0.35 10.87
C VAL A 459 -5.28 -1.17 10.24
N ARG A 460 -4.83 -0.82 9.03
CA ARG A 460 -3.71 -1.49 8.34
C ARG A 460 -2.38 -1.32 9.10
N GLU A 461 -2.11 -0.12 9.61
CA GLU A 461 -0.93 0.12 10.45
C GLU A 461 -1.04 -0.56 11.81
N LEU A 462 -2.23 -0.56 12.42
CA LEU A 462 -2.46 -1.27 13.68
C LEU A 462 -2.26 -2.79 13.54
N GLN A 463 -2.73 -3.39 12.43
CA GLN A 463 -2.50 -4.80 12.12
C GLN A 463 -1.01 -5.10 11.96
N ASN A 464 -0.27 -4.26 11.24
CA ASN A 464 1.19 -4.39 11.11
C ASN A 464 1.91 -4.24 12.46
N CYS A 465 1.42 -3.38 13.36
CA CYS A 465 1.93 -3.24 14.72
C CYS A 465 1.72 -4.52 15.54
N ALA A 466 0.51 -5.11 15.50
CA ALA A 466 0.22 -6.36 16.18
C ALA A 466 1.07 -7.53 15.65
N LEU A 467 1.25 -7.64 14.33
CA LEU A 467 2.11 -8.64 13.69
C LEU A 467 3.59 -8.46 14.08
N TYR A 468 4.09 -7.23 14.12
CA TYR A 468 5.45 -6.94 14.61
C TYR A 468 5.64 -7.40 16.05
N VAL A 469 4.70 -7.07 16.94
CA VAL A 469 4.71 -7.52 18.33
C VAL A 469 4.68 -9.05 18.41
N GLN A 470 3.85 -9.73 17.61
CA GLN A 470 3.76 -11.18 17.58
C GLN A 470 5.09 -11.86 17.20
N GLY A 471 5.89 -11.24 16.32
CA GLY A 471 7.19 -11.76 15.89
C GLY A 471 8.37 -11.40 16.79
N VAL A 472 8.28 -10.29 17.54
CA VAL A 472 9.42 -9.73 18.31
C VAL A 472 9.29 -9.93 19.83
N ALA A 473 8.08 -10.03 20.37
CA ALA A 473 7.83 -10.12 21.81
C ALA A 473 8.01 -11.54 22.36
N ASP A 474 8.98 -11.75 23.24
CA ASP A 474 9.14 -13.01 23.98
C ASP A 474 8.29 -13.02 25.26
N GLY A 475 6.98 -13.31 25.10
CA GLY A 475 6.04 -13.50 26.21
C GLY A 475 5.68 -12.24 27.02
N LYS A 476 6.31 -11.09 26.78
CA LYS A 476 5.98 -9.79 27.38
C LYS A 476 5.83 -8.73 26.28
N VAL A 477 4.81 -7.89 26.38
CA VAL A 477 4.57 -6.75 25.48
C VAL A 477 4.56 -5.46 26.29
N GLY A 478 5.69 -4.76 26.30
CA GLY A 478 5.86 -3.43 26.87
C GLY A 478 6.20 -2.40 25.80
N PHE A 479 6.77 -1.27 26.22
CA PHE A 479 7.10 -0.18 25.29
C PHE A 479 8.19 -0.59 24.30
N ALA A 480 9.17 -1.38 24.73
CA ALA A 480 10.36 -1.74 23.93
C ALA A 480 10.03 -2.67 22.75
N GLU A 481 9.00 -3.50 22.90
CA GLU A 481 8.54 -4.49 21.93
C GLU A 481 7.61 -3.88 20.87
N LEU A 482 7.26 -2.59 20.99
CA LEU A 482 6.52 -1.85 19.96
C LEU A 482 7.43 -1.47 18.76
N PRO A 483 6.85 -1.32 17.54
CA PRO A 483 7.59 -0.89 16.36
C PRO A 483 8.45 0.36 16.59
N PRO A 484 9.69 0.43 16.09
CA PRO A 484 10.56 1.59 16.28
C PRO A 484 10.01 2.91 15.75
N THR A 485 9.07 2.87 14.80
CA THR A 485 8.32 4.05 14.32
C THR A 485 7.35 4.56 15.38
N LEU A 486 6.52 3.67 15.93
CA LEU A 486 5.56 3.96 17.01
C LEU A 486 6.28 4.45 18.27
N ARG A 487 7.38 3.77 18.67
CA ARG A 487 8.21 4.20 19.81
C ARG A 487 8.75 5.62 19.64
N ARG A 488 9.27 5.97 18.46
CA ARG A 488 9.78 7.32 18.17
C ARG A 488 8.67 8.37 18.20
N ALA A 489 7.51 8.07 17.62
CA ALA A 489 6.37 8.98 17.65
C ALA A 489 5.90 9.26 19.09
N LEU A 490 5.79 8.22 19.92
CA LEU A 490 5.39 8.34 21.32
C LEU A 490 6.46 9.01 22.20
N ALA A 491 7.75 8.77 21.95
CA ALA A 491 8.83 9.45 22.66
C ALA A 491 8.82 10.98 22.42
N GLY A 492 8.39 11.43 21.23
CA GLY A 492 8.16 12.85 20.94
C GLY A 492 7.01 13.47 21.74
N VAL A 493 6.06 12.67 22.23
CA VAL A 493 4.95 13.13 23.09
C VAL A 493 5.42 13.34 24.54
N SER A 494 6.35 12.49 25.03
CA SER A 494 6.90 12.62 26.39
C SER A 494 7.87 13.80 26.59
N ALA A 495 8.30 14.49 25.52
CA ALA A 495 9.15 15.68 25.61
C ALA A 495 8.36 16.97 25.97
N VAL A 496 7.04 16.89 26.10
CA VAL A 496 6.17 18.03 26.47
C VAL A 496 5.24 17.63 27.61
N GLY A 497 5.66 17.90 28.85
CA GLY A 497 4.75 17.92 30.00
C GLY A 497 5.05 16.96 31.16
N ASP A 498 6.25 17.04 31.75
CA ASP A 498 6.37 16.76 33.20
C ASP A 498 5.64 17.87 33.95
N GLY A 499 4.39 17.60 34.33
CA GLY A 499 3.45 18.59 34.84
C GLY A 499 2.25 17.96 35.53
N VAL A 500 2.51 17.01 36.42
CA VAL A 500 1.48 16.44 37.31
C VAL A 500 1.29 17.37 38.52
N PRO A 501 0.15 18.05 38.69
CA PRO A 501 -0.22 18.57 40.00
C PRO A 501 -0.72 17.40 40.85
N ALA A 502 0.15 16.88 41.70
CA ALA A 502 -0.26 15.94 42.74
C ALA A 502 -1.07 16.68 43.82
N GLY A 503 -2.26 16.18 44.15
CA GLY A 503 -2.95 16.51 45.39
C GLY A 503 -4.33 17.17 45.28
N VAL A 504 -5.38 16.34 45.25
CA VAL A 504 -6.57 16.57 46.08
C VAL A 504 -6.99 15.20 46.64
N SER A 505 -7.04 15.05 47.97
CA SER A 505 -7.50 13.83 48.65
C SER A 505 -9.02 13.84 48.88
N PRO A 506 -9.68 12.67 49.01
CA PRO A 506 -11.12 12.60 49.23
C PRO A 506 -11.49 12.58 50.73
N ALA A 507 -12.10 13.65 51.24
CA ALA A 507 -12.98 13.65 52.44
C ALA A 507 -13.61 15.04 52.63
N GLY A 508 -14.89 15.11 53.03
CA GLY A 508 -15.53 16.38 53.44
C GLY A 508 -17.04 16.42 53.22
N MET A 509 -17.81 16.26 54.30
CA MET A 509 -19.27 16.27 54.31
C MET A 509 -19.90 17.68 54.31
N ALA A 510 -21.10 17.75 53.71
CA ALA A 510 -22.29 18.47 54.18
C ALA A 510 -22.45 20.01 54.01
N ALA A 511 -23.75 20.37 54.01
CA ALA A 511 -24.40 21.69 53.97
C ALA A 511 -24.34 22.48 52.62
N GLY A 512 -25.47 22.90 52.04
CA GLY A 512 -26.86 22.64 52.42
C GLY A 512 -27.92 23.32 51.54
N ALA A 513 -29.16 22.83 51.67
CA ALA A 513 -30.46 23.46 51.41
C ALA A 513 -30.71 24.38 50.18
N GLY A 514 -31.64 23.91 49.32
CA GLY A 514 -32.73 24.74 48.78
C GLY A 514 -32.67 25.02 47.27
N THR A 515 -33.75 24.96 46.49
CA THR A 515 -35.18 24.66 46.75
C THR A 515 -35.86 24.01 45.53
N ALA A 516 -37.07 23.48 45.73
CA ALA A 516 -37.97 22.89 44.72
C ALA A 516 -38.30 23.83 43.53
N GLY A 517 -38.83 23.35 42.39
CA GLY A 517 -39.19 21.97 42.00
C GLY A 517 -40.09 21.89 40.75
N THR A 518 -40.86 20.80 40.63
CA THR A 518 -41.93 20.50 39.62
C THR A 518 -41.50 20.45 38.13
N ALA A 519 -41.60 19.35 37.38
CA ALA A 519 -42.69 18.39 37.08
C ALA A 519 -43.62 18.80 35.91
N GLY A 520 -43.83 17.88 34.95
CA GLY A 520 -44.75 18.01 33.80
C GLY A 520 -44.08 17.62 32.46
N THR A 521 -44.06 16.35 32.02
CA THR A 521 -45.09 15.59 31.27
C THR A 521 -45.48 16.13 29.88
N ALA A 522 -45.07 15.39 28.84
CA ALA A 522 -45.78 14.97 27.61
C ALA A 522 -46.67 15.94 26.79
N GLY A 523 -46.57 15.88 25.44
CA GLY A 523 -47.65 16.38 24.56
C GLY A 523 -47.34 16.70 23.08
N THR A 524 -47.27 15.69 22.22
CA THR A 524 -47.84 15.61 20.84
C THR A 524 -47.99 16.85 19.90
N ALA A 525 -47.37 16.73 18.72
CA ALA A 525 -47.95 16.80 17.34
C ALA A 525 -48.55 18.10 16.71
N GLY A 526 -48.40 18.22 15.38
CA GLY A 526 -49.12 19.14 14.47
C GLY A 526 -48.19 20.07 13.64
N THR A 527 -47.78 19.79 12.40
CA THR A 527 -48.45 19.81 11.06
C THR A 527 -48.69 21.19 10.41
N ALA A 528 -48.12 21.37 9.19
CA ALA A 528 -48.43 22.36 8.13
C ALA A 528 -48.23 23.87 8.43
N GLY A 529 -47.87 24.75 7.48
CA GLY A 529 -47.46 24.56 6.07
C GLY A 529 -47.42 25.89 5.26
N ILE A 530 -47.08 25.81 3.96
CA ILE A 530 -47.49 26.72 2.86
C ILE A 530 -46.77 28.10 2.67
N ALA A 531 -45.77 28.07 1.77
CA ALA A 531 -45.67 28.80 0.48
C ALA A 531 -45.32 30.31 0.30
N ARG A 532 -44.47 30.54 -0.74
CA ARG A 532 -44.35 31.71 -1.66
C ARG A 532 -43.87 33.04 -1.04
N SER A 533 -43.23 33.99 -1.73
CA SER A 533 -42.63 34.14 -3.09
C SER A 533 -41.59 35.29 -2.96
N GLY A 534 -40.42 35.33 -3.59
CA GLY A 534 -40.18 35.42 -5.04
C GLY A 534 -39.94 36.88 -5.45
N GLU A 535 -38.74 37.25 -5.94
CA GLU A 535 -38.56 38.37 -6.88
C GLU A 535 -37.18 38.37 -7.57
N VAL A 536 -37.10 39.00 -8.74
CA VAL A 536 -35.94 39.09 -9.63
C VAL A 536 -35.60 40.56 -9.85
N GLY A 537 -34.33 40.96 -9.70
CA GLY A 537 -33.94 42.36 -9.90
C GLY A 537 -32.45 42.56 -10.09
N ALA A 538 -32.00 42.69 -11.34
CA ALA A 538 -30.62 43.04 -11.66
C ALA A 538 -30.38 44.55 -11.58
N ARG A 539 -29.16 44.97 -11.21
CA ARG A 539 -28.49 46.15 -11.80
C ARG A 539 -26.97 46.18 -11.53
N LYS A 540 -26.24 46.70 -12.52
CA LYS A 540 -24.79 46.96 -12.49
C LYS A 540 -24.52 48.36 -11.90
N GLY A 541 -23.29 48.57 -11.44
CA GLY A 541 -22.58 49.83 -11.72
C GLY A 541 -22.10 50.65 -10.52
N ALA A 542 -20.80 50.55 -10.26
CA ALA A 542 -19.86 51.56 -9.76
C ALA A 542 -20.38 52.83 -9.06
N VAL A 543 -19.72 53.18 -7.94
CA VAL A 543 -18.80 54.34 -7.90
C VAL A 543 -17.78 54.16 -6.76
N ARG A 544 -16.69 54.94 -6.82
CA ARG A 544 -15.39 54.71 -6.19
C ARG A 544 -15.17 55.68 -5.01
N ALA A 545 -14.53 55.18 -3.96
CA ALA A 545 -13.71 55.90 -2.97
C ALA A 545 -14.33 57.00 -2.07
N ALA A 546 -14.24 56.74 -0.76
CA ALA A 546 -13.64 57.69 0.17
C ALA A 546 -12.68 56.93 1.13
N ARG A 547 -11.44 57.40 1.23
CA ARG A 547 -10.50 57.08 2.34
C ARG A 547 -10.90 58.00 3.54
N SER A 548 -10.38 57.93 4.77
CA SER A 548 -9.17 57.31 5.33
C SER A 548 -9.22 57.33 6.88
N HIS A 549 -8.20 56.76 7.52
CA HIS A 549 -7.81 56.93 8.95
C HIS A 549 -8.63 56.18 10.03
N LYS A 550 -8.13 55.00 10.39
CA LYS A 550 -7.28 54.92 11.60
C LYS A 550 -6.21 53.85 11.44
N ALA A 551 -4.95 54.27 11.47
CA ALA A 551 -3.79 53.38 11.56
C ALA A 551 -3.30 53.42 13.01
N ALA A 552 -3.45 52.31 13.74
CA ALA A 552 -2.77 51.98 14.99
C ALA A 552 -3.18 50.54 15.35
N GLY A 553 -2.22 49.64 15.60
CA GLY A 553 -2.52 48.26 16.03
C GLY A 553 -2.18 47.13 15.06
N MET A 554 -1.10 47.23 14.28
CA MET A 554 -0.43 46.05 13.70
C MET A 554 0.82 45.73 14.52
N GLY A 555 0.61 44.99 15.61
CA GLY A 555 1.66 44.36 16.41
C GLY A 555 1.35 42.88 16.57
N ALA A 556 2.39 42.05 16.43
CA ALA A 556 2.44 40.62 16.82
C ALA A 556 1.25 39.72 16.39
N GLN A 557 1.27 39.26 15.13
CA GLN A 557 0.85 37.90 14.80
C GLN A 557 1.96 37.21 13.99
N GLY A 558 3.02 36.87 14.70
CA GLY A 558 4.17 36.15 14.18
C GLY A 558 4.74 35.21 15.23
N GLU A 559 3.98 34.19 15.61
CA GLU A 559 4.47 33.04 16.39
C GLU A 559 3.44 31.90 16.37
N ALA A 560 3.46 31.11 15.29
CA ALA A 560 2.68 29.87 15.14
C ALA A 560 3.44 28.90 14.20
N GLY A 561 4.69 28.59 14.54
CA GLY A 561 5.59 27.82 13.68
C GLY A 561 6.91 27.37 14.31
N ALA A 562 7.08 27.51 15.62
CA ALA A 562 8.21 26.94 16.35
C ALA A 562 7.82 25.55 16.86
N GLY A 563 8.54 24.50 16.43
CA GLY A 563 8.26 23.11 16.83
C GLY A 563 8.36 22.05 15.73
N ARG A 564 8.69 22.40 14.48
CA ARG A 564 9.08 21.41 13.47
C ARG A 564 10.59 21.26 13.46
N ASP A 565 11.08 20.04 13.67
CA ASP A 565 12.48 19.71 13.41
C ASP A 565 12.76 19.77 11.91
N LEU A 566 13.65 20.69 11.52
CA LEU A 566 14.10 20.89 10.14
C LEU A 566 15.51 20.33 9.89
N GLY A 567 16.15 19.67 10.86
CA GLY A 567 17.53 19.18 10.72
C GLY A 567 17.74 18.15 9.59
N TRP A 568 16.69 17.43 9.19
CA TRP A 568 16.75 16.54 8.01
C TRP A 568 16.96 17.30 6.69
N LEU A 569 16.57 18.58 6.63
CA LEU A 569 16.70 19.43 5.46
C LEU A 569 18.16 19.82 5.21
N ASP A 570 19.01 19.79 6.24
CA ASP A 570 20.42 20.10 6.12
C ASP A 570 21.21 19.08 5.30
N GLY A 571 20.70 17.84 5.21
CA GLY A 571 21.19 16.77 4.33
C GLY A 571 20.59 16.76 2.91
N GLN A 572 19.85 17.80 2.50
CA GLN A 572 19.17 17.87 1.20
C GLN A 572 19.77 18.98 0.30
N PRO A 573 20.94 18.76 -0.33
CA PRO A 573 21.69 19.81 -1.05
C PRO A 573 20.85 20.53 -2.11
N VAL A 574 20.03 19.77 -2.86
CA VAL A 574 19.13 20.30 -3.89
C VAL A 574 18.07 21.26 -3.31
N LEU A 575 17.50 20.95 -2.14
CA LEU A 575 16.49 21.81 -1.51
C LEU A 575 17.09 23.10 -0.94
N LEU A 576 18.32 22.99 -0.41
CA LEU A 576 19.09 24.12 0.11
C LEU A 576 19.54 25.07 -1.00
N GLU A 577 19.97 24.54 -2.14
CA GLU A 577 20.30 25.34 -3.34
C GLU A 577 19.06 26.08 -3.86
N ILE A 578 17.89 25.42 -3.93
CA ILE A 578 16.63 26.07 -4.31
C ILE A 578 16.28 27.22 -3.34
N LEU A 579 16.44 27.02 -2.03
CA LEU A 579 16.21 28.06 -1.03
C LEU A 579 17.19 29.24 -1.20
N ALA A 580 18.48 28.96 -1.42
CA ALA A 580 19.49 30.00 -1.65
C ALA A 580 19.18 30.84 -2.90
N LEU A 581 18.86 30.20 -4.03
CA LEU A 581 18.48 30.87 -5.28
C LEU A 581 17.22 31.74 -5.11
N LEU A 582 16.27 31.31 -4.28
CA LEU A 582 15.07 32.08 -3.94
C LEU A 582 15.34 33.24 -2.99
N ALA A 583 16.31 33.11 -2.08
CA ALA A 583 16.76 34.21 -1.21
C ALA A 583 17.48 35.30 -2.01
N GLU A 584 18.37 34.92 -2.94
CA GLU A 584 19.03 35.84 -3.87
C GLU A 584 18.03 36.63 -4.71
N ALA A 585 17.01 35.95 -5.26
CA ALA A 585 15.96 36.59 -6.06
C ALA A 585 15.05 37.51 -5.23
N GLY A 586 14.73 37.11 -3.99
CA GLY A 586 13.89 37.89 -3.08
C GLY A 586 14.40 39.32 -2.83
N SER A 587 15.72 39.49 -2.75
CA SER A 587 16.38 40.80 -2.62
C SER A 587 16.06 41.77 -3.77
N ASN A 588 15.75 41.25 -4.96
CA ASN A 588 15.40 42.03 -6.16
C ASN A 588 13.89 42.18 -6.39
N ARG A 589 13.05 41.98 -5.35
CA ARG A 589 11.58 42.14 -5.39
C ARG A 589 10.85 41.29 -6.45
N GLY A 590 11.36 40.11 -6.75
CA GLY A 590 10.70 39.15 -7.64
C GLY A 590 10.98 37.70 -7.24
N GLY A 591 9.97 36.84 -7.33
CA GLY A 591 10.17 35.40 -7.21
C GLY A 591 10.72 34.78 -8.49
N LEU A 592 11.12 33.51 -8.41
CA LEU A 592 11.60 32.74 -9.56
C LEU A 592 10.54 31.76 -10.09
N GLY A 593 10.42 31.71 -11.42
CA GLY A 593 9.62 30.71 -12.10
C GLY A 593 10.28 29.33 -12.08
N ARG A 594 9.48 28.26 -12.09
CA ARG A 594 9.95 26.86 -11.99
C ARG A 594 10.96 26.45 -13.07
N ARG A 595 10.90 27.04 -14.27
CA ARG A 595 11.89 26.79 -15.34
C ARG A 595 13.23 27.45 -15.03
N ALA A 596 13.23 28.73 -14.68
CA ALA A 596 14.43 29.47 -14.27
C ALA A 596 15.11 28.88 -13.02
N LEU A 597 14.35 28.30 -12.09
CA LEU A 597 14.92 27.53 -10.98
C LEU A 597 15.58 26.22 -11.46
N ALA A 598 14.89 25.45 -12.32
CA ALA A 598 15.42 24.20 -12.85
C ALA A 598 16.69 24.38 -13.72
N GLU A 599 16.82 25.53 -14.37
CA GLU A 599 18.00 25.93 -15.15
C GLU A 599 19.17 26.42 -14.27
N ARG A 600 18.89 26.94 -13.06
CA ARG A 600 19.90 27.49 -12.14
C ARG A 600 20.37 26.53 -11.04
N VAL A 601 19.65 25.44 -10.79
CA VAL A 601 20.09 24.38 -9.87
C VAL A 601 21.18 23.55 -10.53
N THR A 602 22.38 23.61 -9.95
CA THR A 602 23.59 22.96 -10.45
C THR A 602 23.85 21.59 -9.80
N SER A 603 23.38 21.37 -8.56
CA SER A 603 23.56 20.10 -7.85
C SER A 603 22.74 18.93 -8.42
N ALA A 604 21.72 19.21 -9.24
CA ALA A 604 20.93 18.19 -9.94
C ALA A 604 20.29 18.73 -11.23
N ARG A 605 20.35 17.97 -12.32
CA ARG A 605 19.57 18.27 -13.54
C ARG A 605 18.09 17.93 -13.30
N LEU A 606 17.30 18.94 -12.91
CA LEU A 606 15.88 18.77 -12.60
C LEU A 606 14.98 19.10 -13.80
N THR A 607 13.96 18.29 -14.04
CA THR A 607 12.84 18.68 -14.92
C THR A 607 11.95 19.73 -14.25
N ALA A 608 11.15 20.45 -15.04
CA ALA A 608 10.18 21.42 -14.51
C ALA A 608 9.08 20.78 -13.60
N GLU A 609 8.92 19.46 -13.65
CA GLU A 609 8.02 18.68 -12.80
C GLU A 609 8.70 18.21 -11.51
N GLN A 610 9.95 17.75 -11.58
CA GLN A 610 10.76 17.48 -10.38
C GLN A 610 10.96 18.76 -9.55
N MET A 611 11.20 19.89 -10.21
CA MET A 611 11.25 21.22 -9.56
C MET A 611 9.90 21.58 -8.89
N ARG A 612 8.76 21.26 -9.52
CA ARG A 612 7.43 21.45 -8.91
C ARG A 612 7.28 20.63 -7.63
N SER A 613 7.70 19.36 -7.65
CA SER A 613 7.65 18.48 -6.47
C SER A 613 8.51 19.02 -5.32
N ARG A 614 9.76 19.46 -5.60
CA ARG A 614 10.65 20.02 -4.58
C ARG A 614 10.17 21.36 -4.00
N LEU A 615 9.57 22.23 -4.82
CA LEU A 615 8.95 23.46 -4.32
C LEU A 615 7.69 23.19 -3.48
N LYS A 616 6.93 22.13 -3.79
CA LYS A 616 5.78 21.71 -2.96
C LYS A 616 6.24 21.33 -1.55
N VAL A 617 7.30 20.53 -1.43
CA VAL A 617 7.90 20.18 -0.12
C VAL A 617 8.33 21.43 0.65
N LEU A 618 9.06 22.36 0.02
CA LEU A 618 9.45 23.61 0.67
C LEU A 618 8.26 24.50 1.07
N GLN A 619 7.15 24.43 0.34
CA GLN A 619 5.92 25.17 0.62
C GLN A 619 5.12 24.53 1.77
N GLU A 620 5.06 23.21 1.84
CA GLU A 620 4.46 22.45 2.96
C GLU A 620 5.22 22.65 4.28
N LEU A 621 6.55 22.88 4.19
CA LEU A 621 7.40 23.32 5.30
C LEU A 621 7.26 24.83 5.64
N GLY A 622 6.50 25.60 4.84
CA GLY A 622 6.33 27.05 5.03
C GLY A 622 7.57 27.90 4.71
N LEU A 623 8.60 27.32 4.09
CA LEU A 623 9.87 27.99 3.77
C LEU A 623 9.80 28.80 2.47
N VAL A 624 8.88 28.47 1.57
CA VAL A 624 8.61 29.20 0.33
C VAL A 624 7.11 29.38 0.11
N ALA A 625 6.71 30.39 -0.66
CA ALA A 625 5.32 30.68 -0.99
C ALA A 625 5.17 31.15 -2.45
N PRO A 626 4.03 30.90 -3.10
CA PRO A 626 3.75 31.45 -4.42
C PRO A 626 3.64 32.98 -4.36
N ALA A 627 4.31 33.67 -5.27
CA ALA A 627 4.20 35.11 -5.43
C ALA A 627 2.85 35.49 -6.07
N ARG A 628 2.37 36.72 -5.83
CA ARG A 628 1.14 37.20 -6.49
C ARG A 628 1.38 37.39 -7.99
N GLY A 629 0.55 36.76 -8.82
CA GLY A 629 0.62 36.86 -10.28
C GLY A 629 1.68 35.97 -10.92
N ARG A 630 2.27 36.40 -12.04
CA ARG A 630 3.26 35.61 -12.82
C ARG A 630 4.68 35.59 -12.21
N GLN A 631 4.84 36.07 -10.97
CA GLN A 631 6.14 36.27 -10.32
C GLN A 631 6.76 34.99 -9.72
N GLY A 632 6.21 33.80 -9.97
CA GLY A 632 6.83 32.53 -9.56
C GLY A 632 6.72 32.23 -8.06
N THR A 633 7.80 31.72 -7.47
CA THR A 633 7.90 31.36 -6.04
C THR A 633 8.86 32.31 -5.33
N MET A 634 8.57 32.70 -4.08
CA MET A 634 9.46 33.48 -3.22
C MET A 634 9.76 32.71 -1.94
N ILE A 635 10.91 33.02 -1.32
CA ILE A 635 11.21 32.56 0.04
C ILE A 635 10.35 33.30 1.07
N THR A 636 9.97 32.63 2.16
CA THR A 636 9.24 33.26 3.28
C THR A 636 10.21 33.80 4.34
N PRO A 637 9.74 34.62 5.31
CA PRO A 637 10.54 34.98 6.48
C PRO A 637 11.08 33.76 7.25
N LEU A 638 10.31 32.66 7.30
CA LEU A 638 10.73 31.39 7.92
C LEU A 638 11.88 30.74 7.13
N GLY A 639 11.79 30.71 5.79
CA GLY A 639 12.87 30.24 4.92
C GLY A 639 14.15 31.07 5.05
N MET A 640 14.03 32.40 5.14
CA MET A 640 15.15 33.30 5.39
C MET A 640 15.80 33.04 6.75
N ALA A 641 15.01 32.93 7.82
CA ALA A 641 15.51 32.65 9.17
C ALA A 641 16.13 31.25 9.31
N TYR A 642 15.73 30.28 8.48
CA TYR A 642 16.39 28.98 8.38
C TYR A 642 17.78 29.10 7.72
N LEU A 643 17.87 29.76 6.55
CA LEU A 643 19.16 29.99 5.88
C LEU A 643 20.14 30.82 6.71
N GLN A 644 19.64 31.82 7.46
CA GLN A 644 20.48 32.66 8.33
C GLN A 644 21.06 31.87 9.52
N ARG A 645 20.24 31.05 10.20
CA ARG A 645 20.73 30.16 11.28
C ARG A 645 21.79 29.18 10.77
N ARG A 646 21.60 28.63 9.57
CA ARG A 646 22.60 27.74 8.93
C ARG A 646 23.92 28.46 8.59
N ARG A 647 23.89 29.75 8.26
CA ARG A 647 25.13 30.54 8.06
C ARG A 647 25.82 30.86 9.37
N GLY A 648 25.09 31.28 10.41
CA GLY A 648 25.66 31.56 11.73
C GLY A 648 26.33 30.33 12.38
N ALA A 649 25.71 29.15 12.28
CA ALA A 649 26.29 27.89 12.74
C ALA A 649 27.57 27.47 11.99
N GLY A 650 27.92 28.13 10.88
CA GLY A 650 29.18 27.93 10.17
C GLY A 650 30.31 28.89 10.58
N GLU A 651 30.00 30.03 11.21
CA GLU A 651 31.00 31.05 11.60
C GLU A 651 31.53 30.84 13.03
N GLU A 652 30.73 30.26 13.94
CA GLU A 652 31.20 29.89 15.29
C GLU A 652 32.28 28.78 15.29
N GLY A 653 32.48 28.09 14.15
CA GLY A 653 33.49 27.04 13.98
C GLY A 653 34.90 27.49 13.59
N VAL A 654 35.14 28.79 13.34
CA VAL A 654 36.43 29.30 12.81
C VAL A 654 37.06 30.40 13.71
N GLY A 655 36.38 30.81 14.78
CA GLY A 655 36.73 32.00 15.57
C GLY A 655 37.41 31.78 16.93
N SER A 656 38.32 30.82 17.12
CA SER A 656 39.06 30.67 18.41
C SER A 656 40.52 30.17 18.33
N ALA A 657 41.25 30.49 17.25
CA ALA A 657 42.69 30.22 17.15
C ALA A 657 43.47 31.46 16.69
N GLY A 658 43.75 32.37 17.63
CA GLY A 658 44.59 33.54 17.39
C GLY A 658 44.39 34.64 18.43
N GLY A 659 45.17 34.62 19.53
CA GLY A 659 45.07 35.67 20.54
C GLY A 659 45.68 35.41 21.91
N SER A 660 46.89 34.84 22.01
CA SER A 660 47.91 35.06 23.07
C SER A 660 49.12 34.18 22.81
#